data_AF-A0A7C9JH98-F1
#
_entry.id   AF-A0A7C9JH98-F1
#
_cell.length_a   1.000
_cell.length_b   1.000
_cell.length_c   1.000
_cell.angle_alpha   90.00
_cell.angle_beta   90.00
_cell.angle_gamma   90.00
#
_symmetry.space_group_name_H-M   'P 1'
#
loop_
_entity.id
_entity.type
_entity.pdbx_description
1 polymer ?
#
loop_
_entity_poly.entity_id
_entity_poly.type
_entity_poly.pdbx_seq_one_letter_code
_entity_poly.pdbx_strand_id
1 'polypeptide(L)'
;MSSENGAIAPLVRIFCVALLIAAAVVAIPIRPPAAHAVAPLGDICQLDFSVTTGEDGIGDSSDISIMFGGQRVIFREGGDRVHRGGTGDRPHTTFRWETRLDPCVGSEALLDGFTIEHSSSGDDWDLARLVVTDPTREEPGVQLPVPQPNSPFQYLFMSGTPLHRFETLDIQGVQRWTGHQDRDLDTDGDGLTDLDELRGFTTGSPPLSGFDSWLRQNDADPCRLTIAVEVDWLVDDTTGASDEPTDKTLLKARRMFERAPLPMRPIRCPYYRENRPGVQLLTHKSNAVRTDREQALGAKWSDNRTWFDYYRDGILPGSGNFTPGRQGRFFYSLWGHSWMNDMDGVGGFCCGDPNDNSFVITMGSWTGATEHMAAAAFVHELGHALDLQHNGDSGPNYKPNYLSVMNYRYSGFGLPRYQDWAEALTHMPLGTDLNPSGSDMRKALEDSSDLDYSRERLPLLVRDATTGTWHLNEATGIGTSTGAAVFWYGPDGTLLAGDSRQGLDWDGDGQANPQSTDVHTNVFGGREVCVTDGGDGGLSWETKVSMADQLIGTTVVAGKDGRCDTGPIHPSDNGLVPDSWDALANPIPSRGVDYPARFGYTTGVTGFDDWQAVRFRIGVNPAAGRPLRSADGTGISESEYHRNVTEVIRAFVSSRFPQGLPAEGTVIDATALSAPRFNVSGVSGALDTRLRQALRLSPGRHTLWHVGSAPLTFTVDTAGVVDYAPDVPGVSGRGTHTLTVTGLPVGLDATALAYPYLGLSGLGWWSTSQHQALNLLPGTYSLVVGGVGGWPVKVTAAGRFEYGPQYATMLSGQGTTALTVRGHPITVDATAVSYPHFGLAGHGWWSTRQRQALNLLPGTHTYLGGAFSQPFQVTPEGLVNHEDPPDGRLSGRGTTTLVAE
;
A
#
# COMPACT_ATOMS: atom_id res chain seq x y z
N MET A 1 -31.38 58.93 -10.01
CA MET A 1 -30.96 60.27 -9.56
C MET A 1 -30.88 60.20 -8.04
N SER A 2 -29.69 59.88 -7.56
CA SER A 2 -28.75 60.81 -6.88
C SER A 2 -29.25 61.16 -5.47
N SER A 3 -28.55 60.62 -4.45
CA SER A 3 -27.68 61.39 -3.53
C SER A 3 -28.50 61.98 -2.37
N GLU A 4 -28.14 61.95 -1.10
CA GLU A 4 -26.86 61.83 -0.41
C GLU A 4 -27.16 61.99 1.11
N ASN A 5 -26.27 61.47 1.97
CA ASN A 5 -25.90 61.97 3.32
C ASN A 5 -26.98 61.94 4.44
N GLY A 6 -26.80 61.36 5.63
CA GLY A 6 -25.63 60.97 6.42
C GLY A 6 -25.87 61.43 7.87
N ALA A 7 -25.79 60.54 8.87
CA ALA A 7 -25.37 60.84 10.27
C ALA A 7 -25.49 59.63 11.25
N ILE A 8 -24.35 58.96 11.49
CA ILE A 8 -23.67 58.66 12.78
C ILE A 8 -24.38 57.84 13.90
N ALA A 9 -24.05 56.52 13.92
CA ALA A 9 -23.61 55.62 15.04
C ALA A 9 -24.51 55.26 16.27
N PRO A 10 -24.27 54.12 16.96
CA PRO A 10 -24.39 52.74 16.49
C PRO A 10 -25.23 51.84 17.44
N LEU A 11 -26.11 51.02 16.87
CA LEU A 11 -26.81 49.93 17.57
C LEU A 11 -26.95 48.77 16.58
N VAL A 12 -25.99 47.84 16.60
CA VAL A 12 -25.95 46.72 15.63
C VAL A 12 -26.69 45.52 16.20
N ARG A 13 -27.92 45.28 15.72
CA ARG A 13 -28.51 43.94 15.58
C ARG A 13 -29.54 43.94 14.44
N ILE A 14 -29.47 42.90 13.59
CA ILE A 14 -30.56 42.11 12.95
C ILE A 14 -30.35 41.81 11.44
N PHE A 15 -30.15 40.51 11.14
CA PHE A 15 -30.54 39.67 9.97
C PHE A 15 -30.13 40.15 8.55
N CYS A 16 -29.54 39.35 7.65
CA CYS A 16 -29.79 37.94 7.30
C CYS A 16 -28.67 37.43 6.35
N VAL A 17 -28.39 36.12 6.41
CA VAL A 17 -28.01 35.23 5.28
C VAL A 17 -26.63 35.39 4.62
N ALA A 18 -25.97 34.24 4.52
CA ALA A 18 -24.87 33.89 3.61
C ALA A 18 -23.53 34.59 3.87
N LEU A 19 -22.75 34.03 4.79
CA LEU A 19 -21.36 33.58 4.56
C LEU A 19 -20.79 33.14 5.92
N LEU A 20 -20.05 32.02 5.94
CA LEU A 20 -19.27 31.50 7.08
C LEU A 20 -20.20 30.90 8.15
N ILE A 21 -20.42 29.59 8.24
CA ILE A 21 -19.43 28.56 8.59
C ILE A 21 -19.77 27.29 7.81
N ALA A 22 -19.13 27.11 6.65
CA ALA A 22 -18.95 25.82 6.02
C ALA A 22 -17.46 25.50 6.09
N ALA A 23 -17.15 24.24 6.44
CA ALA A 23 -15.83 23.64 6.39
C ALA A 23 -14.73 24.26 7.29
N ALA A 24 -14.77 23.91 8.58
CA ALA A 24 -13.53 23.46 9.24
C ALA A 24 -13.24 22.01 8.79
N VAL A 25 -13.14 21.81 7.48
CA VAL A 25 -12.23 20.80 6.96
C VAL A 25 -10.87 21.39 7.26
N VAL A 26 -10.07 20.70 8.06
CA VAL A 26 -8.64 20.94 8.10
C VAL A 26 -8.17 20.68 6.66
N ALA A 27 -8.16 21.75 5.86
CA ALA A 27 -7.34 21.82 4.67
C ALA A 27 -5.92 21.77 5.21
N ILE A 28 -5.41 20.55 5.39
CA ILE A 28 -4.00 20.29 5.20
C ILE A 28 -3.74 20.94 3.83
N PRO A 29 -2.97 22.03 3.74
CA PRO A 29 -2.53 22.45 2.43
C PRO A 29 -1.80 21.23 1.89
N ILE A 30 -2.37 20.61 0.86
CA ILE A 30 -1.61 19.77 -0.05
C ILE A 30 -0.59 20.76 -0.60
N ARG A 31 0.53 20.88 0.11
CA ARG A 31 1.74 21.35 -0.52
C ARG A 31 1.91 20.37 -1.68
N PRO A 32 2.06 20.83 -2.94
CA PRO A 32 2.76 19.98 -3.90
C PRO A 32 4.01 19.49 -3.15
N PRO A 33 4.39 18.20 -3.25
CA PRO A 33 5.60 17.72 -2.60
C PRO A 33 6.65 18.78 -2.90
N ALA A 34 7.11 19.46 -1.84
CA ALA A 34 8.09 20.49 -2.02
C ALA A 34 9.19 19.81 -2.82
N ALA A 35 9.53 20.38 -3.98
CA ALA A 35 10.77 20.07 -4.66
C ALA A 35 11.77 19.75 -3.57
N HIS A 36 12.22 18.49 -3.50
CA HIS A 36 13.11 18.07 -2.43
C HIS A 36 14.37 18.90 -2.64
N ALA A 37 14.41 20.05 -1.97
CA ALA A 37 15.61 20.80 -1.76
C ALA A 37 16.49 19.79 -1.05
N VAL A 38 17.42 19.23 -1.81
CA VAL A 38 18.68 18.70 -1.31
C VAL A 38 19.02 19.60 -0.12
N ALA A 39 19.07 19.03 1.09
CA ALA A 39 19.56 19.80 2.23
C ALA A 39 20.86 20.44 1.74
N PRO A 40 20.96 21.78 1.65
CA PRO A 40 22.02 22.40 0.85
C PRO A 40 23.33 21.92 1.46
N LEU A 41 23.98 20.99 0.75
CA LEU A 41 25.31 20.54 1.06
C LEU A 41 26.12 21.82 1.00
N GLY A 42 26.59 22.29 2.16
CA GLY A 42 27.34 23.54 2.23
C GLY A 42 28.51 23.53 1.25
N ASP A 43 29.05 24.69 0.93
CA ASP A 43 30.13 24.79 -0.04
C ASP A 43 31.30 23.87 0.32
N ILE A 44 31.86 23.21 -0.67
CA ILE A 44 33.04 22.36 -0.55
C ILE A 44 34.25 23.28 -0.52
N CYS A 45 34.90 23.32 0.64
CA CYS A 45 36.09 24.14 0.87
C CYS A 45 37.39 23.34 0.88
N GLN A 46 37.30 22.01 1.02
CA GLN A 46 38.46 21.12 1.10
C GLN A 46 38.20 19.78 0.41
N LEU A 47 39.21 19.27 -0.30
CA LEU A 47 39.24 17.92 -0.87
C LEU A 47 40.65 17.33 -0.68
N ASP A 48 40.74 16.11 -0.19
CA ASP A 48 41.97 15.34 -0.08
C ASP A 48 41.96 14.22 -1.13
N PHE A 49 43.04 14.10 -1.89
CA PHE A 49 43.21 13.09 -2.94
C PHE A 49 44.27 12.08 -2.50
N SER A 50 43.94 10.79 -2.49
CA SER A 50 44.90 9.70 -2.31
C SER A 50 45.12 8.99 -3.63
N VAL A 51 46.32 9.13 -4.18
CA VAL A 51 46.70 8.74 -5.55
C VAL A 51 47.70 7.60 -5.47
N THR A 52 47.43 6.47 -6.10
CA THR A 52 48.37 5.34 -6.19
C THR A 52 48.87 5.20 -7.61
N THR A 53 50.19 5.17 -7.77
CA THR A 53 50.85 4.96 -9.07
C THR A 53 50.80 3.49 -9.49
N GLY A 54 50.90 3.23 -10.79
CA GLY A 54 51.00 1.90 -11.40
C GLY A 54 52.45 1.48 -11.61
N GLU A 55 52.76 0.92 -12.80
CA GLU A 55 54.12 0.49 -13.13
C GLU A 55 55.07 1.67 -13.39
N ASP A 56 54.56 2.79 -13.92
CA ASP A 56 55.28 4.05 -14.04
C ASP A 56 54.84 5.04 -12.92
N GLY A 57 55.81 5.63 -12.20
CA GLY A 57 55.59 6.50 -11.05
C GLY A 57 55.54 7.98 -11.41
N ILE A 58 55.27 8.86 -10.44
CA ILE A 58 55.31 10.31 -10.69
C ILE A 58 56.74 10.80 -10.45
N GLY A 59 57.43 11.26 -11.48
CA GLY A 59 58.77 11.81 -11.43
C GLY A 59 58.86 13.27 -10.99
N ASP A 60 60.08 13.71 -10.66
CA ASP A 60 60.33 15.04 -10.11
C ASP A 60 60.12 16.19 -11.12
N SER A 61 60.05 15.87 -12.41
CA SER A 61 59.75 16.81 -13.50
C SER A 61 58.27 16.92 -13.85
N SER A 62 57.38 16.33 -13.04
CA SER A 62 55.94 16.32 -13.27
C SER A 62 55.23 17.43 -12.50
N ASP A 63 54.48 18.25 -13.24
CA ASP A 63 53.56 19.26 -12.72
C ASP A 63 52.13 18.71 -12.81
N ILE A 64 51.50 18.50 -11.65
CA ILE A 64 50.12 18.01 -11.51
C ILE A 64 49.22 19.16 -11.08
N SER A 65 48.10 19.36 -11.75
CA SER A 65 47.05 20.27 -11.28
C SER A 65 45.68 19.63 -11.34
N ILE A 66 44.81 19.99 -10.40
CA ILE A 66 43.46 19.42 -10.30
C ILE A 66 42.44 20.53 -10.45
N MET A 67 41.52 20.38 -11.40
CA MET A 67 40.38 21.27 -11.61
C MET A 67 39.13 20.68 -10.97
N PHE A 68 38.43 21.45 -10.14
CA PHE A 68 37.16 21.09 -9.54
C PHE A 68 36.24 22.33 -9.48
N GLY A 69 34.98 22.20 -9.87
CA GLY A 69 34.03 23.33 -9.85
C GLY A 69 34.47 24.55 -10.66
N GLY A 70 35.10 24.33 -11.80
CA GLY A 70 35.60 25.39 -12.68
C GLY A 70 36.87 26.10 -12.21
N GLN A 71 37.52 25.65 -11.12
CA GLN A 71 38.77 26.25 -10.62
C GLN A 71 39.84 25.22 -10.26
N ARG A 72 41.12 25.64 -10.26
CA ARG A 72 42.21 24.79 -9.74
C ARG A 72 42.16 24.72 -8.22
N VAL A 73 42.25 23.52 -7.66
CA VAL A 73 42.44 23.33 -6.22
C VAL A 73 43.80 23.92 -5.80
N ILE A 74 43.92 24.27 -4.53
CA ILE A 74 45.16 24.77 -3.93
C ILE A 74 45.72 23.65 -3.06
N PHE A 75 46.88 23.11 -3.41
CA PHE A 75 47.55 22.09 -2.61
C PHE A 75 48.03 22.72 -1.30
N ARG A 76 47.70 22.09 -0.16
CA ARG A 76 48.10 22.59 1.17
C ARG A 76 49.61 22.48 1.37
N GLU A 77 50.22 21.45 0.81
CA GLU A 77 51.67 21.34 0.66
C GLU A 77 52.13 22.38 -0.37
N GLY A 78 52.87 23.40 0.09
CA GLY A 78 53.37 24.49 -0.76
C GLY A 78 52.41 25.67 -0.96
N GLY A 79 51.08 25.46 -0.89
CA GLY A 79 50.09 26.54 -1.06
C GLY A 79 49.83 26.95 -2.51
N ASP A 80 50.35 26.18 -3.46
CA ASP A 80 50.28 26.45 -4.91
C ASP A 80 49.11 25.73 -5.58
N ARG A 81 48.76 26.17 -6.80
CA ARG A 81 47.71 25.54 -7.64
C ARG A 81 48.22 24.39 -8.52
N VAL A 82 49.48 24.00 -8.33
CA VAL A 82 50.18 22.93 -9.04
C VAL A 82 51.06 22.22 -8.03
N HIS A 83 51.01 20.89 -8.01
CA HIS A 83 51.94 20.04 -7.26
C HIS A 83 53.10 19.66 -8.18
N ARG A 84 54.33 20.00 -7.78
CA ARG A 84 55.54 19.76 -8.59
C ARG A 84 56.40 18.66 -7.96
N GLY A 85 56.51 17.52 -8.63
CA GLY A 85 57.47 16.45 -8.29
C GLY A 85 57.49 16.01 -6.83
N GLY A 86 58.62 15.46 -6.38
CA GLY A 86 58.87 15.10 -4.96
C GLY A 86 58.46 13.68 -4.57
N THR A 87 57.89 12.93 -5.52
CA THR A 87 57.37 11.58 -5.39
C THR A 87 58.37 10.49 -5.80
N GLY A 88 59.48 10.87 -6.44
CA GLY A 88 60.64 10.02 -6.71
C GLY A 88 60.41 8.90 -7.72
N ASP A 89 59.48 9.08 -8.66
CA ASP A 89 59.14 8.12 -9.74
C ASP A 89 58.94 6.68 -9.23
N ARG A 90 58.26 6.55 -8.09
CA ARG A 90 58.06 5.25 -7.46
C ARG A 90 56.83 4.55 -8.03
N PRO A 91 56.96 3.30 -8.50
CA PRO A 91 55.82 2.50 -8.92
C PRO A 91 55.00 2.03 -7.72
N HIS A 92 53.72 1.68 -7.94
CA HIS A 92 52.81 1.08 -6.96
C HIS A 92 52.73 1.82 -5.61
N THR A 93 52.95 3.14 -5.61
CA THR A 93 53.11 3.96 -4.41
C THR A 93 51.92 4.89 -4.22
N THR A 94 51.40 4.97 -3.00
CA THR A 94 50.30 5.87 -2.65
C THR A 94 50.80 7.20 -2.08
N PHE A 95 50.36 8.30 -2.69
CA PHE A 95 50.57 9.68 -2.28
C PHE A 95 49.26 10.28 -1.76
N ARG A 96 49.34 11.22 -0.84
CA ARG A 96 48.17 11.96 -0.34
C ARG A 96 48.38 13.45 -0.58
N TRP A 97 47.46 14.06 -1.32
CA TRP A 97 47.42 15.47 -1.63
C TRP A 97 46.23 16.11 -0.92
N GLU A 98 46.51 16.87 0.13
CA GLU A 98 45.50 17.66 0.80
C GLU A 98 45.31 18.98 0.06
N THR A 99 44.07 19.34 -0.28
CA THR A 99 43.79 20.52 -1.10
C THR A 99 42.65 21.36 -0.54
N ARG A 100 42.65 22.66 -0.82
CA ARG A 100 41.56 23.58 -0.48
C ARG A 100 41.01 24.29 -1.72
N LEU A 101 39.78 24.76 -1.63
CA LEU A 101 39.09 25.56 -2.65
C LEU A 101 38.89 26.98 -2.14
N ASP A 102 39.15 27.97 -3.00
CA ASP A 102 39.05 29.39 -2.67
C ASP A 102 38.70 30.22 -3.92
N PRO A 103 37.42 30.65 -4.08
CA PRO A 103 36.31 30.47 -3.13
C PRO A 103 35.88 29.00 -3.00
N CYS A 104 35.16 28.65 -1.93
CA CYS A 104 34.52 27.33 -1.84
C CYS A 104 33.54 27.13 -3.00
N VAL A 105 33.35 25.88 -3.41
CA VAL A 105 32.52 25.52 -4.56
C VAL A 105 31.20 24.95 -4.09
N GLY A 106 30.10 25.33 -4.73
CA GLY A 106 28.79 24.69 -4.50
C GLY A 106 28.89 23.17 -4.66
N SER A 107 28.20 22.44 -3.79
CA SER A 107 28.21 20.97 -3.78
C SER A 107 27.71 20.35 -5.09
N GLU A 108 26.94 21.09 -5.90
CA GLU A 108 26.55 20.68 -7.25
C GLU A 108 27.74 20.40 -8.17
N ALA A 109 28.91 21.00 -7.92
CA ALA A 109 30.11 20.76 -8.72
C ALA A 109 30.69 19.35 -8.57
N LEU A 110 30.27 18.58 -7.57
CA LEU A 110 30.56 17.14 -7.51
C LEU A 110 30.04 16.42 -8.75
N LEU A 111 28.93 16.89 -9.32
CA LEU A 111 28.37 16.35 -10.55
C LEU A 111 29.31 16.60 -11.74
N ASP A 112 30.06 17.69 -11.74
CA ASP A 112 31.05 18.01 -12.80
C ASP A 112 32.34 17.21 -12.69
N GLY A 113 32.51 16.48 -11.57
CA GLY A 113 33.71 15.70 -11.28
C GLY A 113 34.93 16.60 -11.15
N PHE A 114 36.11 16.04 -11.42
CA PHE A 114 37.35 16.81 -11.46
C PHE A 114 38.20 16.37 -12.64
N THR A 115 39.14 17.24 -13.03
CA THR A 115 40.16 16.92 -14.03
C THR A 115 41.52 16.90 -13.37
N ILE A 116 42.31 15.85 -13.58
CA ILE A 116 43.73 15.84 -13.28
C ILE A 116 44.47 16.19 -14.57
N GLU A 117 45.23 17.27 -14.52
CA GLU A 117 46.11 17.73 -15.59
C GLU A 117 47.55 17.38 -15.22
N HIS A 118 48.27 16.72 -16.13
CA HIS A 118 49.68 16.42 -15.99
C HIS A 118 50.46 17.09 -17.12
N SER A 119 51.57 17.73 -16.74
CA SER A 119 52.54 18.33 -17.65
C SER A 119 53.93 17.94 -17.17
N SER A 120 54.74 17.34 -18.04
CA SER A 120 56.11 16.97 -17.70
C SER A 120 57.09 17.30 -18.83
N SER A 121 58.38 17.30 -18.52
CA SER A 121 59.46 17.38 -19.51
C SER A 121 60.29 16.10 -19.55
N GLY A 122 59.63 14.95 -19.76
CA GLY A 122 60.31 13.64 -19.89
C GLY A 122 59.81 12.52 -18.97
N ASP A 123 58.62 12.64 -18.37
CA ASP A 123 58.10 11.71 -17.36
C ASP A 123 56.68 11.23 -17.72
N ASP A 124 56.49 9.91 -17.79
CA ASP A 124 55.20 9.23 -17.92
C ASP A 124 54.78 8.70 -16.55
N TRP A 125 53.49 8.63 -16.25
CA TRP A 125 53.05 7.92 -15.04
C TRP A 125 51.69 7.24 -15.19
N ASP A 126 51.52 6.16 -14.44
CA ASP A 126 50.32 5.36 -14.42
C ASP A 126 49.48 5.69 -13.19
N LEU A 127 48.25 6.15 -13.37
CA LEU A 127 47.29 6.24 -12.27
C LEU A 127 46.67 4.87 -12.04
N ALA A 128 47.00 4.17 -10.96
CA ALA A 128 46.43 2.85 -10.66
C ALA A 128 45.21 2.89 -9.73
N ARG A 129 45.17 3.83 -8.77
CA ARG A 129 44.03 4.00 -7.85
C ARG A 129 43.90 5.45 -7.43
N LEU A 130 42.67 5.94 -7.28
CA LEU A 130 42.37 7.26 -6.76
C LEU A 130 41.26 7.21 -5.71
N VAL A 131 41.42 7.94 -4.61
CA VAL A 131 40.39 8.14 -3.57
C VAL A 131 40.29 9.62 -3.27
N VAL A 132 39.07 10.18 -3.18
CA VAL A 132 38.84 11.60 -2.88
C VAL A 132 37.93 11.73 -1.66
N THR A 133 38.28 12.60 -0.71
CA THR A 133 37.55 12.79 0.55
C THR A 133 37.43 14.27 0.94
N ASP A 134 36.31 14.69 1.54
CA ASP A 134 36.18 15.99 2.21
C ASP A 134 36.41 15.83 3.72
N PRO A 135 37.58 16.24 4.26
CA PRO A 135 37.93 16.01 5.66
C PRO A 135 37.20 16.93 6.64
N THR A 136 36.52 17.98 6.17
CA THR A 136 35.80 18.93 7.05
C THR A 136 34.47 18.39 7.58
N ARG A 137 34.07 17.21 7.09
CA ARG A 137 32.78 16.58 7.40
C ARG A 137 32.90 15.22 8.11
N GLU A 138 34.08 14.90 8.65
CA GLU A 138 34.22 13.79 9.60
C GLU A 138 33.56 14.17 10.95
N GLU A 139 32.28 13.84 11.12
CA GLU A 139 31.63 13.86 12.44
C GLU A 139 32.13 12.68 13.30
N PRO A 140 32.52 12.90 14.57
CA PRO A 140 32.87 11.83 15.49
C PRO A 140 31.59 11.08 15.93
N GLY A 141 31.20 10.08 15.13
CA GLY A 141 30.02 9.24 15.40
C GLY A 141 29.32 8.69 14.17
N VAL A 142 29.58 9.26 12.98
CA VAL A 142 29.22 8.65 11.69
C VAL A 142 30.51 8.15 11.06
N GLN A 143 30.79 6.86 11.21
CA GLN A 143 31.85 6.22 10.43
C GLN A 143 31.48 6.35 8.94
N LEU A 144 32.26 7.16 8.21
CA LEU A 144 32.57 6.83 6.82
C LEU A 144 32.97 5.35 6.81
N PRO A 145 32.37 4.49 5.96
CA PRO A 145 32.72 3.08 5.98
C PRO A 145 34.22 2.93 5.75
N VAL A 146 34.92 2.50 6.79
CA VAL A 146 36.20 1.81 6.64
C VAL A 146 35.95 0.65 5.66
N PRO A 147 36.84 0.43 4.70
CA PRO A 147 36.52 -0.14 3.39
C PRO A 147 35.96 -1.57 3.47
N GLN A 148 34.78 -1.77 2.89
CA GLN A 148 34.55 -2.95 2.05
C GLN A 148 34.88 -2.53 0.60
N PRO A 149 35.33 -3.43 -0.28
CA PRO A 149 35.97 -3.10 -1.57
C PRO A 149 35.16 -2.26 -2.59
N ASN A 150 33.94 -1.83 -2.27
CA ASN A 150 33.02 -1.15 -3.20
C ASN A 150 32.42 0.12 -2.55
N SER A 151 33.27 1.06 -2.12
CA SER A 151 32.85 2.38 -1.58
C SER A 151 32.82 3.45 -2.70
N PRO A 152 31.95 4.48 -2.64
CA PRO A 152 31.54 5.27 -3.81
C PRO A 152 32.57 6.27 -4.37
N PHE A 153 33.77 6.32 -3.80
CA PHE A 153 34.93 7.00 -4.41
C PHE A 153 36.19 6.12 -4.38
N GLN A 154 36.01 4.79 -4.38
CA GLN A 154 37.09 3.84 -4.63
C GLN A 154 36.96 3.34 -6.07
N TYR A 155 37.78 3.88 -6.96
CA TYR A 155 38.01 3.28 -8.27
C TYR A 155 38.85 2.00 -8.05
N LEU A 156 38.17 0.88 -7.85
CA LEU A 156 38.77 -0.46 -7.72
C LEU A 156 38.41 -1.29 -8.95
N PHE A 157 39.41 -1.67 -9.75
CA PHE A 157 39.28 -2.73 -10.75
C PHE A 157 40.30 -3.85 -10.54
N MET A 158 39.86 -5.06 -10.88
CA MET A 158 40.64 -6.28 -10.94
C MET A 158 41.59 -6.27 -12.15
N SER A 159 42.81 -6.77 -11.92
CA SER A 159 43.88 -7.15 -12.87
C SER A 159 44.54 -6.06 -13.73
N GLY A 160 45.60 -5.45 -13.20
CA GLY A 160 46.87 -5.23 -13.93
C GLY A 160 46.98 -4.10 -14.94
N THR A 161 45.92 -3.31 -15.22
CA THR A 161 45.98 -2.12 -16.09
C THR A 161 45.68 -0.84 -15.31
N PRO A 162 46.39 0.28 -15.55
CA PRO A 162 46.15 1.55 -14.86
C PRO A 162 44.81 2.19 -15.26
N LEU A 163 44.21 2.97 -14.34
CA LEU A 163 43.02 3.82 -14.57
C LEU A 163 43.24 4.84 -15.69
N HIS A 164 44.46 5.39 -15.78
CA HIS A 164 44.88 6.27 -16.86
C HIS A 164 46.40 6.28 -16.95
N ARG A 165 46.94 6.34 -18.16
CA ARG A 165 48.38 6.56 -18.40
C ARG A 165 48.56 8.01 -18.85
N PHE A 166 49.30 8.78 -18.08
CA PHE A 166 49.69 10.13 -18.44
C PHE A 166 51.04 10.08 -19.16
N GLU A 167 51.05 10.44 -20.43
CA GLU A 167 52.24 10.37 -21.28
C GLU A 167 53.01 11.70 -21.34
N THR A 168 54.32 11.59 -21.49
CA THR A 168 55.21 12.70 -21.84
C THR A 168 54.87 13.18 -23.25
N LEU A 169 54.47 14.44 -23.36
CA LEU A 169 54.44 15.13 -24.65
C LEU A 169 55.78 15.85 -24.84
N ASP A 170 56.50 15.57 -25.93
CA ASP A 170 57.86 16.08 -26.23
C ASP A 170 57.94 17.61 -26.48
N ILE A 171 56.92 18.36 -26.05
CA ILE A 171 56.77 19.82 -26.13
C ILE A 171 55.55 20.23 -25.27
N GLN A 172 55.77 20.78 -24.07
CA GLN A 172 54.80 21.53 -23.20
C GLN A 172 53.29 21.22 -23.36
N GLY A 173 52.92 19.95 -23.46
CA GLY A 173 51.54 19.52 -23.64
C GLY A 173 50.92 19.10 -22.31
N VAL A 174 49.64 19.41 -22.10
CA VAL A 174 48.89 18.99 -20.90
C VAL A 174 48.06 17.75 -21.24
N GLN A 175 48.38 16.61 -20.64
CA GLN A 175 47.53 15.42 -20.63
C GLN A 175 46.41 15.62 -19.61
N ARG A 176 45.17 15.24 -19.96
CA ARG A 176 44.00 15.45 -19.12
C ARG A 176 43.28 14.14 -18.87
N TRP A 177 43.11 13.81 -17.59
CA TRP A 177 42.16 12.79 -17.15
C TRP A 177 40.95 13.48 -16.56
N THR A 178 39.77 13.26 -17.13
CA THR A 178 38.52 13.66 -16.50
C THR A 178 38.01 12.46 -15.70
N GLY A 179 37.65 12.67 -14.43
CA GLY A 179 37.10 11.59 -13.59
C GLY A 179 35.77 11.01 -14.08
N HIS A 180 35.27 11.48 -15.22
CA HIS A 180 34.05 11.04 -15.92
C HIS A 180 34.32 10.22 -17.18
N GLN A 181 35.54 10.19 -17.71
CA GLN A 181 35.80 9.47 -18.95
C GLN A 181 36.12 7.99 -18.68
N ASP A 182 35.26 7.15 -19.27
CA ASP A 182 35.37 5.70 -19.48
C ASP A 182 34.79 4.73 -18.45
N ARG A 183 33.59 5.02 -17.89
CA ARG A 183 32.51 4.03 -17.73
C ARG A 183 31.25 4.70 -17.20
N ASP A 184 30.21 4.73 -18.03
CA ASP A 184 28.82 4.94 -17.66
C ASP A 184 28.41 3.91 -16.59
N LEU A 185 28.56 4.27 -15.31
CA LEU A 185 28.10 3.44 -14.20
C LEU A 185 26.58 3.43 -14.18
N ASP A 186 26.03 2.35 -13.63
CA ASP A 186 24.62 2.17 -13.31
C ASP A 186 24.61 1.78 -11.82
N THR A 187 24.43 2.79 -10.97
CA THR A 187 24.70 2.70 -9.54
C THR A 187 23.63 1.86 -8.81
N ASP A 188 22.39 1.85 -9.29
CA ASP A 188 21.29 1.10 -8.69
C ASP A 188 20.94 -0.22 -9.42
N GLY A 189 21.44 -0.40 -10.63
CA GLY A 189 21.33 -1.62 -11.44
C GLY A 189 20.06 -1.68 -12.28
N ASP A 190 19.47 -0.55 -12.65
CA ASP A 190 18.24 -0.46 -13.44
C ASP A 190 18.46 -0.39 -14.96
N GLY A 191 19.72 -0.39 -15.38
CA GLY A 191 20.22 -0.35 -16.75
C GLY A 191 20.28 1.06 -17.37
N LEU A 192 19.70 2.07 -16.73
CA LEU A 192 20.03 3.46 -17.03
C LEU A 192 21.42 3.76 -16.50
N THR A 193 22.10 4.67 -17.18
CA THR A 193 23.42 5.11 -16.71
C THR A 193 23.22 6.31 -15.80
N ASP A 194 24.05 6.43 -14.77
CA ASP A 194 24.00 7.57 -13.85
C ASP A 194 24.12 8.90 -14.63
N LEU A 195 24.82 8.89 -15.77
CA LEU A 195 24.94 10.01 -16.69
C LEU A 195 23.61 10.37 -17.37
N ASP A 196 22.89 9.37 -17.89
CA ASP A 196 21.58 9.56 -18.54
C ASP A 196 20.57 10.17 -17.55
N GLU A 197 20.60 9.73 -16.29
CA GLU A 197 19.69 10.19 -15.25
C GLU A 197 20.05 11.58 -14.74
N LEU A 198 21.34 11.86 -14.51
CA LEU A 198 21.79 13.14 -13.96
C LEU A 198 21.88 14.26 -15.01
N ARG A 199 22.17 13.92 -16.26
CA ARG A 199 22.47 14.91 -17.31
C ARG A 199 21.58 14.78 -18.53
N GLY A 200 21.11 13.58 -18.87
CA GLY A 200 20.46 13.29 -20.15
C GLY A 200 21.45 12.81 -21.20
N PHE A 201 20.96 12.57 -22.41
CA PHE A 201 21.71 11.89 -23.47
C PHE A 201 21.51 12.50 -24.85
N THR A 202 22.44 12.19 -25.75
CA THR A 202 22.38 12.64 -27.14
C THR A 202 21.54 11.68 -27.97
N THR A 203 20.66 12.24 -28.82
CA THR A 203 19.73 11.47 -29.66
C THR A 203 20.31 11.33 -31.07
N GLY A 204 21.27 10.42 -31.23
CA GLY A 204 21.84 10.03 -32.54
C GLY A 204 23.22 10.61 -32.87
N SER A 205 23.73 10.28 -34.06
CA SER A 205 25.05 10.75 -34.54
C SER A 205 24.97 12.15 -35.17
N PRO A 206 26.00 13.00 -35.02
CA PRO A 206 26.05 14.31 -35.67
C PRO A 206 25.87 14.19 -37.19
N PRO A 207 25.19 15.16 -37.87
CA PRO A 207 24.80 16.48 -37.38
C PRO A 207 23.36 16.57 -36.84
N LEU A 208 22.63 15.46 -36.78
CA LEU A 208 21.22 15.41 -36.34
C LEU A 208 21.06 15.13 -34.84
N SER A 209 22.15 15.19 -34.07
CA SER A 209 22.14 14.92 -32.63
C SER A 209 21.33 15.97 -31.87
N GLY A 210 20.14 15.61 -31.41
CA GLY A 210 19.43 16.35 -30.36
C GLY A 210 19.99 16.00 -28.97
N PHE A 211 19.52 16.68 -27.94
CA PHE A 211 19.82 16.37 -26.55
C PHE A 211 18.52 16.18 -25.78
N ASP A 212 18.32 14.98 -25.23
CA ASP A 212 17.18 14.66 -24.38
C ASP A 212 17.62 14.81 -22.91
N SER A 213 16.92 15.67 -22.17
CA SER A 213 17.16 15.90 -20.74
C SER A 213 15.94 15.57 -19.89
N TRP A 214 14.99 14.80 -20.42
CA TRP A 214 13.70 14.55 -19.77
C TRP A 214 13.86 13.77 -18.47
N LEU A 215 14.70 12.72 -18.43
CA LEU A 215 14.99 11.94 -17.20
C LEU A 215 15.46 12.87 -16.07
N ARG A 216 16.49 13.68 -16.34
CA ARG A 216 16.99 14.71 -15.42
C ARG A 216 15.92 15.68 -14.97
N GLN A 217 15.10 16.19 -15.90
CA GLN A 217 14.05 17.18 -15.59
C GLN A 217 12.89 16.58 -14.78
N ASN A 218 12.77 15.25 -14.74
CA ASN A 218 11.75 14.52 -13.99
C ASN A 218 12.36 13.73 -12.83
N ASP A 219 13.52 14.18 -12.34
CA ASP A 219 14.19 13.68 -11.14
C ASP A 219 14.45 12.17 -11.16
N ALA A 220 14.88 11.62 -12.31
CA ALA A 220 15.47 10.28 -12.36
C ALA A 220 16.58 10.16 -11.30
N ASP A 221 16.55 9.08 -10.53
CA ASP A 221 17.37 8.92 -9.34
C ASP A 221 18.36 7.76 -9.53
N PRO A 222 19.66 8.04 -9.77
CA PRO A 222 20.69 7.01 -9.97
C PRO A 222 20.98 6.15 -8.74
N CYS A 223 20.26 6.40 -7.64
CA CYS A 223 20.34 5.67 -6.40
C CYS A 223 19.03 5.00 -6.02
N ARG A 224 18.13 4.81 -6.99
CA ARG A 224 16.85 4.16 -6.81
C ARG A 224 16.33 3.69 -8.16
N LEU A 225 16.24 2.36 -8.30
CA LEU A 225 15.73 1.68 -9.49
C LEU A 225 14.65 2.48 -10.22
N THR A 226 14.97 2.94 -11.42
CA THR A 226 14.15 3.78 -12.27
C THR A 226 13.65 3.01 -13.48
N ILE A 227 12.35 3.14 -13.75
CA ILE A 227 11.70 2.69 -14.96
C ILE A 227 11.14 3.90 -15.65
N ALA A 228 11.61 4.20 -16.85
CA ALA A 228 11.05 5.25 -17.68
C ALA A 228 10.15 4.65 -18.76
N VAL A 229 8.93 5.17 -18.90
CA VAL A 229 7.96 4.77 -19.92
C VAL A 229 7.58 6.00 -20.74
N GLU A 230 7.80 5.94 -22.05
CA GLU A 230 7.21 6.89 -22.99
C GLU A 230 5.82 6.41 -23.38
N VAL A 231 4.84 7.30 -23.24
CA VAL A 231 3.43 7.03 -23.43
C VAL A 231 2.90 7.91 -24.54
N ASP A 232 2.54 7.28 -25.64
CA ASP A 232 1.80 7.88 -26.74
C ASP A 232 0.38 7.31 -26.79
N TRP A 233 -0.52 8.00 -27.48
CA TRP A 233 -1.90 7.57 -27.63
C TRP A 233 -2.45 7.90 -29.01
N LEU A 234 -3.37 7.07 -29.50
CA LEU A 234 -4.09 7.33 -30.73
C LEU A 234 -5.16 8.41 -30.51
N VAL A 235 -5.32 9.26 -31.54
CA VAL A 235 -6.44 10.18 -31.66
C VAL A 235 -7.05 9.98 -33.05
N ASP A 236 -8.33 9.62 -33.09
CA ASP A 236 -9.07 9.52 -34.34
C ASP A 236 -9.49 10.91 -34.82
N ASP A 237 -8.98 11.32 -35.99
CA ASP A 237 -9.32 12.59 -36.64
C ASP A 237 -10.77 12.63 -37.15
N THR A 238 -11.41 11.47 -37.34
CA THR A 238 -12.77 11.36 -37.85
C THR A 238 -13.80 11.54 -36.73
N THR A 239 -13.63 10.85 -35.60
CA THR A 239 -14.56 10.92 -34.47
C THR A 239 -14.13 11.92 -33.39
N GLY A 240 -12.86 12.28 -33.34
CA GLY A 240 -12.26 13.05 -32.25
C GLY A 240 -12.00 12.22 -30.99
N ALA A 241 -12.20 10.90 -31.03
CA ALA A 241 -11.90 10.01 -29.91
C ALA A 241 -10.40 10.02 -29.60
N SER A 242 -10.06 10.00 -28.31
CA SER A 242 -8.69 10.03 -27.82
C SER A 242 -8.50 8.92 -26.80
N ASP A 243 -7.49 8.09 -27.01
CA ASP A 243 -7.11 7.01 -26.11
C ASP A 243 -6.08 7.48 -25.05
N GLU A 244 -5.97 8.79 -24.84
CA GLU A 244 -5.04 9.37 -23.87
C GLU A 244 -5.30 8.84 -22.45
N PRO A 245 -4.29 8.27 -21.76
CA PRO A 245 -4.44 7.91 -20.36
C PRO A 245 -4.60 9.12 -19.46
N THR A 246 -5.50 9.02 -18.48
CA THR A 246 -5.65 10.06 -17.46
C THR A 246 -4.45 10.05 -16.50
N ASP A 247 -4.12 11.19 -15.91
CA ASP A 247 -3.02 11.29 -14.93
C ASP A 247 -3.27 10.41 -13.69
N LYS A 248 -4.53 10.13 -13.36
CA LYS A 248 -4.91 9.25 -12.24
C LYS A 248 -4.57 7.80 -12.52
N THR A 249 -4.79 7.34 -13.76
CA THR A 249 -4.39 6.00 -14.22
C THR A 249 -2.88 5.80 -14.04
N LEU A 250 -2.07 6.71 -14.57
CA LEU A 250 -0.60 6.63 -14.44
C LEU A 250 -0.15 6.81 -12.97
N LEU A 251 -0.83 7.65 -12.18
CA LEU A 251 -0.52 7.81 -10.76
C LEU A 251 -0.77 6.52 -9.95
N LYS A 252 -1.79 5.72 -10.28
CA LYS A 252 -2.01 4.41 -9.64
C LYS A 252 -0.83 3.47 -9.90
N ALA A 253 -0.37 3.38 -11.15
CA ALA A 253 0.82 2.61 -11.51
C ALA A 253 2.07 3.10 -10.76
N ARG A 254 2.34 4.41 -10.76
CA ARG A 254 3.49 4.99 -10.03
C ARG A 254 3.47 4.65 -8.54
N ARG A 255 2.32 4.76 -7.89
CA ARG A 255 2.15 4.41 -6.46
C ARG A 255 2.38 2.94 -6.17
N MET A 256 2.08 2.04 -7.10
CA MET A 256 2.37 0.61 -6.96
C MET A 256 3.89 0.38 -6.92
N PHE A 257 4.62 0.90 -7.93
CA PHE A 257 6.09 0.78 -8.01
C PHE A 257 6.80 1.49 -6.84
N GLU A 258 6.29 2.63 -6.38
CA GLU A 258 6.80 3.31 -5.17
C GLU A 258 6.74 2.44 -3.91
N ARG A 259 5.74 1.56 -3.81
CA ARG A 259 5.53 0.66 -2.66
C ARG A 259 6.11 -0.74 -2.88
N ALA A 260 6.86 -0.94 -3.96
CA ALA A 260 7.51 -2.20 -4.25
C ALA A 260 8.39 -2.62 -3.05
N PRO A 261 8.34 -3.88 -2.60
CA PRO A 261 9.12 -4.40 -1.47
C PRO A 261 10.60 -4.62 -1.83
N LEU A 262 11.18 -3.75 -2.66
CA LEU A 262 12.58 -3.79 -3.04
C LEU A 262 13.40 -2.91 -2.11
N PRO A 263 14.55 -3.41 -1.60
CA PRO A 263 15.39 -2.66 -0.71
C PRO A 263 16.06 -1.48 -1.44
N MET A 264 16.55 -0.54 -0.66
CA MET A 264 17.32 0.62 -1.11
C MET A 264 18.61 0.17 -1.84
N ARG A 265 18.91 0.73 -3.01
CA ARG A 265 20.08 0.36 -3.82
C ARG A 265 20.74 1.60 -4.43
N PRO A 266 22.04 1.87 -4.19
CA PRO A 266 22.95 1.21 -3.25
C PRO A 266 22.71 1.69 -1.81
N ILE A 267 23.01 0.90 -0.79
CA ILE A 267 22.79 1.25 0.64
C ILE A 267 23.23 2.69 1.01
N ARG A 268 24.29 3.21 0.36
CA ARG A 268 24.66 4.63 0.40
C ARG A 268 24.79 5.19 -1.02
N CYS A 269 24.03 6.24 -1.31
CA CYS A 269 24.06 6.93 -2.58
C CYS A 269 25.34 7.78 -2.75
N PRO A 270 26.15 7.62 -3.83
CA PRO A 270 27.31 8.45 -4.14
C PRO A 270 26.96 9.93 -4.36
N TYR A 271 25.73 10.23 -4.78
CA TYR A 271 25.29 11.57 -5.18
C TYR A 271 24.70 12.39 -4.03
N TYR A 272 24.94 12.00 -2.77
CA TYR A 272 24.51 12.73 -1.57
C TYR A 272 22.99 13.04 -1.55
N ARG A 273 22.18 12.11 -2.05
CA ARG A 273 20.71 12.15 -1.98
C ARG A 273 20.18 11.20 -0.91
N GLU A 274 18.96 11.49 -0.44
CA GLU A 274 18.22 10.56 0.42
C GLU A 274 17.83 9.34 -0.41
N ASN A 275 18.47 8.21 -0.12
CA ASN A 275 18.11 6.95 -0.75
C ASN A 275 16.72 6.50 -0.25
N ARG A 276 15.92 5.85 -1.11
CA ARG A 276 14.55 5.40 -0.81
C ARG A 276 14.31 3.99 -1.36
N PRO A 277 13.53 3.14 -0.66
CA PRO A 277 13.16 1.83 -1.18
C PRO A 277 12.13 1.93 -2.31
N GLY A 278 11.84 0.78 -2.93
CA GLY A 278 10.90 0.68 -4.05
C GLY A 278 11.48 1.18 -5.37
N VAL A 279 10.61 1.27 -6.38
CA VAL A 279 11.00 1.60 -7.76
C VAL A 279 10.41 2.96 -8.14
N GLN A 280 11.19 3.80 -8.80
CA GLN A 280 10.72 5.02 -9.42
C GLN A 280 10.16 4.71 -10.81
N LEU A 281 8.84 4.77 -10.97
CA LEU A 281 8.22 4.73 -12.29
C LEU A 281 8.01 6.15 -12.81
N LEU A 282 8.72 6.50 -13.88
CA LEU A 282 8.57 7.76 -14.62
C LEU A 282 7.74 7.51 -15.87
N THR A 283 6.65 8.25 -16.03
CA THR A 283 5.75 8.10 -17.19
C THR A 283 5.68 9.40 -17.96
N HIS A 284 6.26 9.44 -19.15
CA HIS A 284 6.25 10.60 -20.04
C HIS A 284 5.08 10.50 -21.01
N LYS A 285 4.01 11.26 -20.80
CA LYS A 285 3.00 11.48 -21.85
C LYS A 285 3.61 12.35 -22.95
N SER A 286 3.96 11.73 -24.07
CA SER A 286 4.79 12.32 -25.12
C SER A 286 3.91 12.92 -26.20
N ASN A 287 3.30 12.10 -27.07
CA ASN A 287 2.59 12.61 -28.25
C ASN A 287 1.21 11.97 -28.49
N ALA A 288 0.32 12.78 -29.06
CA ALA A 288 -0.93 12.32 -29.66
C ALA A 288 -0.69 11.88 -31.11
N VAL A 289 -0.87 10.60 -31.38
CA VAL A 289 -0.73 9.97 -32.70
C VAL A 289 -2.04 10.07 -33.46
N ARG A 290 -2.12 11.03 -34.39
CA ARG A 290 -3.35 11.28 -35.14
C ARG A 290 -3.50 10.27 -36.28
N THR A 291 -4.69 9.69 -36.40
CA THR A 291 -5.02 8.71 -37.44
C THR A 291 -6.44 8.95 -37.98
N ASP A 292 -6.66 8.65 -39.26
CA ASP A 292 -7.97 8.71 -39.92
C ASP A 292 -8.73 7.38 -39.86
N ARG A 293 -8.14 6.34 -39.25
CA ARG A 293 -8.69 4.98 -39.26
C ARG A 293 -8.36 4.17 -38.02
N GLU A 294 -9.38 3.58 -37.41
CA GLU A 294 -9.27 2.59 -36.32
C GLU A 294 -8.85 1.21 -36.86
N GLN A 295 -7.58 1.04 -37.27
CA GLN A 295 -7.07 -0.30 -37.54
C GLN A 295 -6.60 -0.95 -36.25
N ALA A 296 -6.89 -2.25 -36.10
CA ALA A 296 -6.38 -3.02 -34.99
C ALA A 296 -4.86 -3.01 -34.97
N LEU A 297 -4.27 -2.67 -33.83
CA LEU A 297 -2.83 -2.47 -33.68
C LEU A 297 -2.02 -3.73 -33.98
N GLY A 298 -2.59 -4.92 -33.74
CA GLY A 298 -1.97 -6.22 -34.03
C GLY A 298 -2.16 -6.69 -35.47
N ALA A 299 -2.96 -6.00 -36.30
CA ALA A 299 -3.13 -6.38 -37.69
C ALA A 299 -1.84 -6.15 -38.47
N LYS A 300 -1.49 -7.14 -39.31
CA LYS A 300 -0.24 -7.13 -40.08
C LYS A 300 -0.42 -6.49 -41.45
N TRP A 301 0.58 -5.71 -41.87
CA TRP A 301 0.71 -5.21 -43.23
C TRP A 301 1.36 -6.26 -44.15
N SER A 302 1.51 -5.93 -45.44
CA SER A 302 2.11 -6.80 -46.46
C SER A 302 3.58 -7.15 -46.22
N ASP A 303 4.31 -6.40 -45.39
CA ASP A 303 5.70 -6.70 -45.01
C ASP A 303 5.81 -7.44 -43.66
N ASN A 304 4.67 -7.94 -43.15
CA ASN A 304 4.53 -8.71 -41.91
C ASN A 304 4.77 -7.92 -40.60
N ARG A 305 4.95 -6.58 -40.66
CA ARG A 305 4.90 -5.70 -39.49
C ARG A 305 3.47 -5.39 -39.06
N THR A 306 3.25 -5.23 -37.76
CA THR A 306 1.97 -4.83 -37.19
C THR A 306 1.78 -3.32 -37.29
N TRP A 307 0.53 -2.85 -37.22
CA TRP A 307 0.25 -1.41 -37.12
C TRP A 307 0.98 -0.74 -35.95
N PHE A 308 1.09 -1.44 -34.84
CA PHE A 308 1.90 -1.00 -33.72
C PHE A 308 3.36 -0.74 -34.11
N ASP A 309 4.00 -1.66 -34.84
CA ASP A 309 5.38 -1.48 -35.31
C ASP A 309 5.51 -0.22 -36.18
N TYR A 310 4.52 0.03 -37.04
CA TYR A 310 4.51 1.22 -37.91
C TYR A 310 4.42 2.53 -37.14
N TYR A 311 3.60 2.59 -36.09
CA TYR A 311 3.48 3.77 -35.22
C TYR A 311 4.73 3.95 -34.34
N ARG A 312 5.23 2.87 -33.75
CA ARG A 312 6.47 2.91 -32.94
C ARG A 312 7.66 3.40 -33.77
N ASP A 313 7.87 2.80 -34.94
CA ASP A 313 9.04 3.07 -35.78
C ASP A 313 8.90 4.36 -36.62
N GLY A 314 7.76 5.05 -36.52
CA GLY A 314 7.52 6.32 -37.22
C GLY A 314 7.44 6.20 -38.74
N ILE A 315 7.05 5.03 -39.25
CA ILE A 315 7.11 4.71 -40.68
C ILE A 315 5.94 5.35 -41.45
N LEU A 316 4.77 5.50 -40.81
CA LEU A 316 3.62 6.14 -41.45
C LEU A 316 3.79 7.66 -41.49
N PRO A 317 3.35 8.35 -42.57
CA PRO A 317 3.34 9.80 -42.61
C PRO A 317 2.57 10.38 -41.43
N GLY A 318 3.21 11.24 -40.63
CA GLY A 318 2.62 11.82 -39.42
C GLY A 318 2.68 10.92 -38.17
N SER A 319 3.37 9.78 -38.21
CA SER A 319 3.44 8.81 -37.10
C SER A 319 4.77 8.72 -36.36
N GLY A 320 5.71 9.65 -36.57
CA GLY A 320 7.01 9.61 -35.89
C GLY A 320 6.91 9.93 -34.39
N ASN A 321 6.62 8.94 -33.55
CA ASN A 321 6.23 9.22 -32.17
C ASN A 321 7.11 8.60 -31.07
N PHE A 322 7.79 7.47 -31.30
CA PHE A 322 8.86 7.09 -30.38
C PHE A 322 10.01 8.11 -30.50
N THR A 323 10.24 8.89 -29.45
CA THR A 323 11.26 9.94 -29.48
C THR A 323 12.64 9.33 -29.82
N PRO A 324 13.32 9.80 -30.90
CA PRO A 324 14.61 9.23 -31.32
C PRO A 324 15.64 9.19 -30.18
N GLY A 325 16.38 8.08 -30.05
CA GLY A 325 17.44 7.92 -29.05
C GLY A 325 16.99 7.41 -27.66
N ARG A 326 15.68 7.32 -27.40
CA ARG A 326 15.15 6.73 -26.15
C ARG A 326 15.07 5.20 -26.14
N GLN A 327 15.32 4.55 -27.27
CA GLN A 327 15.28 3.09 -27.35
C GLN A 327 16.41 2.55 -26.47
N GLY A 328 16.09 1.57 -25.62
CA GLY A 328 17.02 1.08 -24.60
C GLY A 328 17.19 2.00 -23.38
N ARG A 329 16.39 3.08 -23.26
CA ARG A 329 16.27 3.96 -22.07
C ARG A 329 14.84 4.14 -21.59
N PHE A 330 13.87 3.95 -22.47
CA PHE A 330 12.44 4.00 -22.13
C PHE A 330 11.78 2.71 -22.62
N PHE A 331 10.82 2.20 -21.85
CA PHE A 331 9.77 1.34 -22.38
C PHE A 331 8.85 2.19 -23.26
N TYR A 332 8.36 1.63 -24.36
CA TYR A 332 7.34 2.28 -25.16
C TYR A 332 5.96 1.75 -24.81
N SER A 333 5.00 2.65 -24.63
CA SER A 333 3.59 2.33 -24.45
C SER A 333 2.76 3.11 -25.46
N LEU A 334 2.04 2.40 -26.34
CA LEU A 334 1.03 3.02 -27.20
C LEU A 334 -0.38 2.68 -26.70
N TRP A 335 -1.18 3.70 -26.43
CA TRP A 335 -2.58 3.58 -26.06
C TRP A 335 -3.44 3.71 -27.31
N GLY A 336 -4.38 2.80 -27.52
CA GLY A 336 -5.17 2.78 -28.75
C GLY A 336 -6.52 2.07 -28.64
N HIS A 337 -7.23 2.04 -29.77
CA HIS A 337 -8.58 1.51 -29.87
C HIS A 337 -8.68 0.01 -29.58
N SER A 338 -7.99 -0.83 -30.37
CA SER A 338 -8.02 -2.29 -30.23
C SER A 338 -6.73 -2.96 -30.73
N TRP A 339 -6.38 -4.13 -30.19
CA TRP A 339 -5.30 -4.97 -30.71
C TRP A 339 -5.77 -5.90 -31.83
N MET A 340 -7.02 -6.35 -31.79
CA MET A 340 -7.61 -7.30 -32.74
C MET A 340 -8.81 -6.64 -33.46
N ASN A 341 -9.13 -7.15 -34.65
CA ASN A 341 -10.23 -6.64 -35.50
C ASN A 341 -11.61 -7.15 -35.08
N ASP A 342 -11.68 -8.07 -34.11
CA ASP A 342 -12.92 -8.59 -33.55
C ASP A 342 -13.48 -7.66 -32.47
N MET A 343 -14.79 -7.81 -32.20
CA MET A 343 -15.49 -6.95 -31.25
C MET A 343 -15.22 -7.28 -29.78
N ASP A 344 -14.53 -8.39 -29.47
CA ASP A 344 -14.18 -8.81 -28.11
C ASP A 344 -12.70 -8.48 -27.80
N GLY A 345 -12.30 -7.23 -28.09
CA GLY A 345 -10.91 -6.79 -28.08
C GLY A 345 -10.19 -7.04 -26.75
N VAL A 346 -8.86 -7.23 -26.82
CA VAL A 346 -8.00 -7.44 -25.63
C VAL A 346 -7.57 -6.12 -25.00
N GLY A 347 -7.44 -6.08 -23.67
CA GLY A 347 -7.13 -4.85 -22.93
C GLY A 347 -5.70 -4.33 -23.10
N GLY A 348 -4.80 -5.19 -23.58
CA GLY A 348 -3.41 -4.85 -23.84
C GLY A 348 -2.66 -6.03 -24.47
N PHE A 349 -1.43 -5.75 -24.90
CA PHE A 349 -0.51 -6.75 -25.39
C PHE A 349 0.94 -6.30 -25.22
N CYS A 350 1.80 -7.18 -24.74
CA CYS A 350 3.23 -6.96 -24.70
C CYS A 350 4.01 -7.96 -25.55
N CYS A 351 4.85 -7.32 -26.35
CA CYS A 351 6.20 -7.69 -26.77
C CYS A 351 6.30 -8.95 -27.64
N GLY A 352 6.37 -8.71 -28.97
CA GLY A 352 6.54 -9.74 -29.99
C GLY A 352 7.96 -10.30 -30.12
N ASP A 353 8.98 -9.68 -29.51
CA ASP A 353 10.40 -10.09 -29.55
C ASP A 353 11.04 -10.00 -28.14
N PRO A 354 11.88 -10.98 -27.74
CA PRO A 354 12.69 -10.93 -26.52
C PRO A 354 13.57 -9.69 -26.30
N ASN A 355 13.80 -8.88 -27.34
CA ASN A 355 14.55 -7.62 -27.30
C ASN A 355 13.65 -6.38 -27.42
N ASP A 356 12.34 -6.59 -27.59
CA ASP A 356 11.35 -5.52 -27.66
C ASP A 356 10.75 -5.29 -26.27
N ASN A 357 10.84 -4.05 -25.81
CA ASN A 357 10.32 -3.59 -24.53
C ASN A 357 9.09 -2.68 -24.75
N SER A 358 8.41 -2.83 -25.89
CA SER A 358 7.26 -2.05 -26.27
C SER A 358 5.97 -2.83 -26.03
N PHE A 359 4.98 -2.15 -25.47
CA PHE A 359 3.67 -2.73 -25.19
C PHE A 359 2.54 -1.77 -25.56
N VAL A 360 1.33 -2.29 -25.64
CA VAL A 360 0.14 -1.52 -25.98
C VAL A 360 -0.96 -1.70 -24.96
N ILE A 361 -1.77 -0.64 -24.79
CA ILE A 361 -3.01 -0.67 -24.00
C ILE A 361 -4.15 -0.37 -24.96
N THR A 362 -5.07 -1.32 -25.09
CA THR A 362 -6.08 -1.34 -26.16
C THR A 362 -7.50 -1.43 -25.63
N MET A 363 -7.83 -0.55 -24.70
CA MET A 363 -9.15 -0.44 -24.08
C MET A 363 -10.05 0.64 -24.73
N GLY A 364 -9.61 1.28 -25.81
CA GLY A 364 -10.35 2.38 -26.44
C GLY A 364 -11.72 1.96 -27.00
N SER A 365 -11.87 0.69 -27.39
CA SER A 365 -13.15 0.12 -27.84
C SER A 365 -14.04 -0.41 -26.73
N TRP A 366 -13.55 -0.50 -25.48
CA TRP A 366 -14.25 -1.15 -24.37
C TRP A 366 -15.37 -0.28 -23.82
N THR A 367 -16.52 -0.89 -23.57
CA THR A 367 -17.68 -0.18 -23.00
C THR A 367 -17.55 -0.09 -21.49
N GLY A 368 -17.13 1.08 -20.99
CA GLY A 368 -17.09 1.37 -19.56
C GLY A 368 -15.79 0.99 -18.87
N ALA A 369 -14.68 0.98 -19.61
CA ALA A 369 -13.33 0.94 -19.06
C ALA A 369 -13.12 2.06 -18.01
N THR A 370 -12.61 1.69 -16.84
CA THR A 370 -12.35 2.63 -15.74
C THR A 370 -10.86 2.98 -15.65
N GLU A 371 -10.54 4.07 -14.94
CA GLU A 371 -9.14 4.42 -14.63
C GLU A 371 -8.42 3.32 -13.85
N HIS A 372 -9.15 2.53 -13.05
CA HIS A 372 -8.57 1.40 -12.33
C HIS A 372 -8.20 0.28 -13.30
N MET A 373 -9.12 -0.12 -14.19
CA MET A 373 -8.85 -1.16 -15.19
C MET A 373 -7.68 -0.81 -16.10
N ALA A 374 -7.67 0.41 -16.62
CA ALA A 374 -6.60 0.89 -17.48
C ALA A 374 -5.25 0.88 -16.76
N ALA A 375 -5.23 1.19 -15.45
CA ALA A 375 -4.01 1.12 -14.66
C ALA A 375 -3.58 -0.33 -14.41
N ALA A 376 -4.53 -1.25 -14.18
CA ALA A 376 -4.26 -2.68 -14.02
C ALA A 376 -3.65 -3.28 -15.31
N ALA A 377 -4.24 -3.00 -16.47
CA ALA A 377 -3.69 -3.42 -17.75
C ALA A 377 -2.32 -2.81 -18.01
N PHE A 378 -2.12 -1.51 -17.73
CA PHE A 378 -0.82 -0.87 -17.89
C PHE A 378 0.28 -1.57 -17.08
N VAL A 379 0.04 -1.88 -15.81
CA VAL A 379 1.05 -2.58 -14.99
C VAL A 379 1.16 -4.07 -15.33
N HIS A 380 0.12 -4.68 -15.90
CA HIS A 380 0.18 -6.06 -16.39
C HIS A 380 1.11 -6.17 -17.60
N GLU A 381 0.89 -5.33 -18.62
CA GLU A 381 1.71 -5.33 -19.83
C GLU A 381 3.14 -4.85 -19.56
N LEU A 382 3.32 -3.84 -18.69
CA LEU A 382 4.65 -3.46 -18.21
C LEU A 382 5.32 -4.62 -17.45
N GLY A 383 4.56 -5.47 -16.76
CA GLY A 383 5.09 -6.65 -16.08
C GLY A 383 5.69 -7.66 -17.05
N HIS A 384 5.05 -7.89 -18.19
CA HIS A 384 5.64 -8.69 -19.27
C HIS A 384 6.92 -8.06 -19.83
N ALA A 385 6.95 -6.73 -20.01
CA ALA A 385 8.15 -6.02 -20.43
C ALA A 385 9.30 -6.13 -19.40
N LEU A 386 8.96 -6.46 -18.15
CA LEU A 386 9.87 -6.73 -17.03
C LEU A 386 10.17 -8.24 -16.82
N ASP A 387 9.85 -9.09 -17.81
CA ASP A 387 10.05 -10.56 -17.82
C ASP A 387 9.15 -11.35 -16.86
N LEU A 388 8.02 -10.79 -16.45
CA LEU A 388 7.02 -11.51 -15.67
C LEU A 388 6.05 -12.27 -16.59
N GLN A 389 5.50 -13.36 -16.08
CA GLN A 389 4.65 -14.30 -16.81
C GLN A 389 3.38 -14.55 -16.01
N HIS A 390 2.30 -14.99 -16.65
CA HIS A 390 1.00 -15.12 -15.98
C HIS A 390 0.98 -16.14 -14.84
N ASN A 391 1.90 -17.11 -14.89
CA ASN A 391 2.08 -18.16 -13.90
C ASN A 391 3.30 -17.91 -12.98
N GLY A 392 4.02 -16.80 -13.14
CA GLY A 392 5.26 -16.49 -12.43
C GLY A 392 6.46 -17.32 -12.90
N ASP A 393 6.60 -18.54 -12.36
CA ASP A 393 7.69 -19.48 -12.67
C ASP A 393 7.28 -20.59 -13.65
N SER A 394 6.30 -21.39 -13.26
CA SER A 394 5.85 -22.62 -13.93
C SER A 394 4.45 -23.02 -13.47
N GLY A 395 3.81 -23.93 -14.22
CA GLY A 395 2.47 -24.40 -13.93
C GLY A 395 1.37 -23.57 -14.62
N PRO A 396 0.10 -23.80 -14.24
CA PRO A 396 -1.05 -23.15 -14.85
C PRO A 396 -1.29 -21.74 -14.28
N ASN A 397 -2.13 -20.96 -14.96
CA ASN A 397 -2.62 -19.67 -14.46
C ASN A 397 -3.63 -19.83 -13.32
N TYR A 398 -4.02 -18.72 -12.68
CA TYR A 398 -5.04 -18.68 -11.60
C TYR A 398 -4.65 -19.37 -10.29
N LYS A 399 -3.37 -19.61 -10.04
CA LYS A 399 -2.88 -20.24 -8.79
C LYS A 399 -3.27 -19.41 -7.55
N PRO A 400 -3.90 -19.99 -6.51
CA PRO A 400 -4.24 -19.33 -5.26
C PRO A 400 -3.03 -18.79 -4.49
N ASN A 401 -1.88 -19.44 -4.64
CA ASN A 401 -0.61 -19.04 -4.02
C ASN A 401 0.24 -18.12 -4.92
N TYR A 402 -0.38 -17.43 -5.89
CA TYR A 402 0.29 -16.43 -6.72
C TYR A 402 -0.55 -15.14 -6.77
N LEU A 403 -0.34 -14.28 -5.77
CA LEU A 403 -1.09 -13.04 -5.58
C LEU A 403 -0.39 -11.90 -6.33
N SER A 404 -0.68 -11.76 -7.62
CA SER A 404 -0.09 -10.76 -8.51
C SER A 404 -1.07 -10.29 -9.57
N VAL A 405 -0.98 -9.04 -10.01
CA VAL A 405 -1.68 -8.57 -11.22
C VAL A 405 -1.25 -9.35 -12.47
N MET A 406 -0.11 -10.04 -12.47
CA MET A 406 0.27 -10.96 -13.56
C MET A 406 -0.61 -12.22 -13.59
N ASN A 407 -1.13 -12.66 -12.45
CA ASN A 407 -2.09 -13.75 -12.42
C ASN A 407 -3.44 -13.27 -12.99
N TYR A 408 -3.92 -13.92 -14.05
CA TYR A 408 -5.20 -13.60 -14.71
C TYR A 408 -6.43 -13.58 -13.82
N ARG A 409 -6.39 -14.18 -12.62
CA ARG A 409 -7.46 -13.97 -11.64
C ARG A 409 -7.62 -12.49 -11.30
N TYR A 410 -6.53 -11.73 -11.30
CA TYR A 410 -6.40 -10.36 -10.80
C TYR A 410 -6.04 -9.33 -11.88
N SER A 411 -5.67 -9.75 -13.09
CA SER A 411 -5.07 -8.89 -14.13
C SER A 411 -5.85 -7.63 -14.48
N GLY A 412 -7.18 -7.66 -14.38
CA GLY A 412 -8.00 -6.52 -14.73
C GLY A 412 -8.40 -5.58 -13.57
N PHE A 413 -8.19 -5.97 -12.32
CA PHE A 413 -8.66 -5.18 -11.16
C PHE A 413 -7.71 -5.20 -9.95
N GLY A 414 -6.55 -5.86 -10.05
CA GLY A 414 -5.60 -5.98 -8.95
C GLY A 414 -6.01 -6.99 -7.88
N LEU A 415 -5.40 -6.87 -6.71
CA LEU A 415 -5.55 -7.73 -5.54
C LEU A 415 -6.57 -7.12 -4.56
N PRO A 416 -7.81 -7.63 -4.48
CA PRO A 416 -8.80 -7.14 -3.53
C PRO A 416 -8.36 -7.45 -2.11
N ARG A 417 -8.42 -6.48 -1.19
CA ARG A 417 -8.31 -6.75 0.24
C ARG A 417 -9.62 -7.34 0.75
N TYR A 418 -9.54 -8.54 1.32
CA TYR A 418 -10.74 -9.30 1.72
C TYR A 418 -11.59 -8.53 2.74
N GLN A 419 -10.94 -7.91 3.74
CA GLN A 419 -11.64 -7.15 4.77
C GLN A 419 -12.21 -5.82 4.25
N ASP A 420 -11.47 -5.09 3.42
CA ASP A 420 -11.93 -3.81 2.84
C ASP A 420 -13.17 -4.05 1.97
N TRP A 421 -13.17 -5.14 1.19
CA TRP A 421 -14.34 -5.57 0.43
C TRP A 421 -15.52 -5.95 1.34
N ALA A 422 -15.29 -6.76 2.38
CA ALA A 422 -16.34 -7.18 3.32
C ALA A 422 -16.97 -5.98 4.05
N GLU A 423 -16.17 -4.98 4.40
CA GLU A 423 -16.61 -3.72 5.00
C GLU A 423 -17.41 -2.87 4.02
N ALA A 424 -16.97 -2.77 2.76
CA ALA A 424 -17.69 -2.07 1.70
C ALA A 424 -19.09 -2.66 1.50
N LEU A 425 -19.22 -3.98 1.38
CA LEU A 425 -20.52 -4.65 1.26
C LEU A 425 -21.43 -4.37 2.46
N THR A 426 -20.87 -4.28 3.67
CA THR A 426 -21.64 -4.06 4.89
C THR A 426 -22.24 -2.65 4.94
N HIS A 427 -21.55 -1.65 4.36
CA HIS A 427 -21.91 -0.24 4.41
C HIS A 427 -22.43 0.35 3.09
N MET A 428 -22.64 -0.47 2.06
CA MET A 428 -23.22 -0.01 0.79
C MET A 428 -24.57 0.70 1.02
N PRO A 429 -24.86 1.80 0.30
CA PRO A 429 -26.14 2.47 0.40
C PRO A 429 -27.33 1.52 0.26
N LEU A 430 -28.40 1.85 0.98
CA LEU A 430 -29.70 1.19 0.80
C LEU A 430 -30.20 1.48 -0.62
N GLY A 431 -30.73 0.46 -1.30
CA GLY A 431 -31.15 0.54 -2.70
C GLY A 431 -30.06 0.26 -3.74
N THR A 432 -28.80 0.05 -3.33
CA THR A 432 -27.75 -0.44 -4.25
C THR A 432 -28.10 -1.84 -4.74
N ASP A 433 -28.08 -2.03 -6.06
CA ASP A 433 -28.23 -3.32 -6.72
C ASP A 433 -26.97 -4.17 -6.47
N LEU A 434 -27.14 -5.33 -5.83
CA LEU A 434 -26.05 -6.29 -5.58
C LEU A 434 -25.85 -7.27 -6.74
N ASN A 435 -26.45 -7.01 -7.90
CA ASN A 435 -26.17 -7.76 -9.11
C ASN A 435 -24.64 -7.81 -9.33
N PRO A 436 -24.03 -9.02 -9.36
CA PRO A 436 -22.59 -9.15 -9.53
C PRO A 436 -22.05 -8.56 -10.83
N SER A 437 -22.89 -8.38 -11.86
CA SER A 437 -22.52 -7.71 -13.11
C SER A 437 -22.74 -6.19 -13.08
N GLY A 438 -23.20 -5.63 -11.96
CA GLY A 438 -23.54 -4.22 -11.81
C GLY A 438 -22.31 -3.32 -11.62
N SER A 439 -22.43 -2.05 -12.03
CA SER A 439 -21.36 -1.06 -11.94
C SER A 439 -20.97 -0.73 -10.49
N ASP A 440 -21.92 -0.72 -9.56
CA ASP A 440 -21.66 -0.40 -8.15
C ASP A 440 -20.80 -1.46 -7.47
N MET A 441 -21.11 -2.74 -7.73
CA MET A 441 -20.36 -3.87 -7.19
C MET A 441 -18.94 -3.94 -7.78
N ARG A 442 -18.81 -3.68 -9.08
CA ARG A 442 -17.51 -3.53 -9.74
C ARG A 442 -16.70 -2.39 -9.14
N LYS A 443 -17.33 -1.23 -8.91
CA LYS A 443 -16.66 -0.09 -8.27
C LYS A 443 -16.16 -0.44 -6.86
N ALA A 444 -16.96 -1.14 -6.06
CA ALA A 444 -16.52 -1.59 -4.74
C ALA A 444 -15.34 -2.57 -4.82
N LEU A 445 -15.26 -3.38 -5.87
CA LEU A 445 -14.15 -4.30 -6.09
C LEU A 445 -12.88 -3.51 -6.40
N GLU A 446 -12.96 -2.58 -7.33
CA GLU A 446 -11.86 -1.69 -7.70
C GLU A 446 -11.39 -0.79 -6.53
N ASP A 447 -12.32 -0.30 -5.69
CA ASP A 447 -12.00 0.55 -4.53
C ASP A 447 -11.35 -0.25 -3.39
N SER A 448 -11.63 -1.55 -3.30
CA SER A 448 -11.02 -2.46 -2.31
C SER A 448 -9.78 -3.18 -2.83
N SER A 449 -9.38 -2.94 -4.09
CA SER A 449 -8.24 -3.62 -4.71
C SER A 449 -7.00 -2.75 -4.81
N ASP A 450 -5.85 -3.35 -4.49
CA ASP A 450 -4.55 -2.77 -4.74
C ASP A 450 -3.96 -3.34 -6.04
N LEU A 451 -3.31 -2.47 -6.82
CA LEU A 451 -2.42 -2.94 -7.88
C LEU A 451 -1.09 -3.35 -7.23
N ASP A 452 -0.67 -4.59 -7.45
CA ASP A 452 0.61 -5.08 -6.96
C ASP A 452 1.10 -6.29 -7.76
N TYR A 453 2.41 -6.46 -7.75
CA TYR A 453 3.02 -7.74 -8.07
C TYR A 453 3.18 -8.56 -6.78
N SER A 454 3.37 -9.86 -6.93
CA SER A 454 3.60 -10.72 -5.76
C SER A 454 4.86 -10.29 -5.00
N ARG A 455 4.70 -10.11 -3.69
CA ARG A 455 5.73 -9.57 -2.77
C ARG A 455 6.60 -10.62 -2.10
N GLU A 456 6.16 -11.88 -2.16
CA GLU A 456 6.79 -12.99 -1.48
C GLU A 456 6.45 -14.30 -2.17
N ARG A 457 7.33 -15.29 -2.04
CA ARG A 457 7.08 -16.63 -2.56
C ARG A 457 6.23 -17.42 -1.56
N LEU A 458 4.95 -17.57 -1.86
CA LEU A 458 4.00 -18.30 -1.02
C LEU A 458 4.24 -19.83 -1.04
N PRO A 459 3.78 -20.57 0.00
CA PRO A 459 4.03 -22.00 0.13
C PRO A 459 3.53 -22.84 -1.06
N LEU A 460 4.20 -23.98 -1.29
CA LEU A 460 3.79 -24.99 -2.29
C LEU A 460 2.41 -25.55 -1.94
N LEU A 461 1.48 -25.52 -2.89
CA LEU A 461 0.23 -26.28 -2.79
C LEU A 461 0.50 -27.70 -3.28
N VAL A 462 0.51 -28.65 -2.36
CA VAL A 462 0.93 -30.04 -2.64
C VAL A 462 -0.22 -30.81 -3.27
N ARG A 463 0.12 -31.64 -4.26
CA ARG A 463 -0.82 -32.49 -4.97
C ARG A 463 -0.35 -33.94 -4.96
N ASP A 464 -1.26 -34.87 -4.70
CA ASP A 464 -1.01 -36.29 -4.90
C ASP A 464 -1.11 -36.62 -6.39
N ALA A 465 -0.01 -37.10 -6.98
CA ALA A 465 0.03 -37.45 -8.39
C ALA A 465 -0.78 -38.71 -8.74
N THR A 466 -1.08 -39.56 -7.77
CA THR A 466 -1.79 -40.84 -7.91
C THR A 466 -3.29 -40.66 -7.81
N THR A 467 -3.76 -39.95 -6.79
CA THR A 467 -5.20 -39.72 -6.54
C THR A 467 -5.71 -38.45 -7.22
N GLY A 468 -4.81 -37.52 -7.55
CA GLY A 468 -5.14 -36.22 -8.13
C GLY A 468 -5.68 -35.19 -7.13
N THR A 469 -5.70 -35.51 -5.83
CA THR A 469 -6.21 -34.66 -4.75
C THR A 469 -5.17 -33.66 -4.24
N TRP A 470 -5.66 -32.58 -3.62
CA TRP A 470 -4.82 -31.54 -3.03
C TRP A 470 -4.65 -31.77 -1.52
N HIS A 471 -3.42 -31.69 -1.03
CA HIS A 471 -3.11 -31.77 0.40
C HIS A 471 -2.93 -30.36 0.95
N LEU A 472 -4.05 -29.66 1.18
CA LEU A 472 -4.06 -28.27 1.63
C LEU A 472 -4.38 -28.17 3.12
N ASN A 473 -3.64 -27.32 3.82
CA ASN A 473 -3.90 -27.05 5.23
C ASN A 473 -4.88 -25.89 5.37
N GLU A 474 -6.11 -26.18 5.77
CA GLU A 474 -7.15 -25.15 5.92
C GLU A 474 -6.89 -24.26 7.12
N ALA A 475 -6.29 -24.74 8.22
CA ALA A 475 -6.00 -23.90 9.37
C ALA A 475 -4.96 -22.81 9.10
N THR A 476 -3.99 -23.08 8.20
CA THR A 476 -2.98 -22.09 7.80
C THR A 476 -3.33 -21.34 6.53
N GLY A 477 -4.18 -21.90 5.66
CA GLY A 477 -4.43 -21.35 4.33
C GLY A 477 -3.13 -21.24 3.53
N ILE A 478 -2.90 -20.07 2.93
CA ILE A 478 -1.64 -19.74 2.23
C ILE A 478 -0.66 -18.89 3.07
N GLY A 479 -1.07 -18.40 4.24
CA GLY A 479 -0.18 -17.83 5.26
C GLY A 479 0.55 -16.52 4.91
N THR A 480 -0.01 -15.64 4.08
CA THR A 480 0.59 -14.33 3.74
C THR A 480 0.31 -13.26 4.79
N SER A 481 1.01 -12.13 4.69
CA SER A 481 0.82 -10.93 5.51
C SER A 481 -0.11 -9.86 4.89
N THR A 482 -0.45 -9.96 3.60
CA THR A 482 -1.05 -8.85 2.83
C THR A 482 -2.57 -8.69 3.00
N GLY A 483 -3.31 -9.74 3.39
CA GLY A 483 -4.77 -9.69 3.53
C GLY A 483 -5.54 -9.61 2.21
N ALA A 484 -4.86 -9.86 1.09
CA ALA A 484 -5.50 -10.00 -0.20
C ALA A 484 -6.48 -11.20 -0.22
N ALA A 485 -7.49 -11.14 -1.06
CA ALA A 485 -8.44 -12.22 -1.25
C ALA A 485 -7.85 -13.31 -2.14
N VAL A 486 -7.97 -14.54 -1.66
CA VAL A 486 -7.61 -15.76 -2.38
C VAL A 486 -8.85 -16.33 -3.03
N PHE A 487 -8.73 -16.84 -4.25
CA PHE A 487 -9.84 -17.47 -4.95
C PHE A 487 -9.49 -18.90 -5.38
N TRP A 488 -10.43 -19.82 -5.23
CA TRP A 488 -10.32 -21.22 -5.66
C TRP A 488 -11.71 -21.77 -5.99
N TYR A 489 -11.81 -22.82 -6.79
CA TYR A 489 -13.10 -23.46 -7.06
C TYR A 489 -13.34 -24.61 -6.09
N GLY A 490 -14.42 -24.50 -5.30
CA GLY A 490 -14.84 -25.53 -4.36
C GLY A 490 -15.29 -26.83 -5.04
N PRO A 491 -15.65 -27.86 -4.27
CA PRO A 491 -16.00 -29.18 -4.78
C PRO A 491 -17.15 -29.24 -5.78
N ASP A 492 -18.03 -28.25 -5.75
CA ASP A 492 -19.22 -28.11 -6.60
C ASP A 492 -18.97 -27.23 -7.85
N GLY A 493 -17.75 -26.75 -8.04
CA GLY A 493 -17.39 -25.86 -9.16
C GLY A 493 -17.75 -24.40 -8.92
N THR A 494 -18.16 -24.01 -7.70
CA THR A 494 -18.36 -22.60 -7.34
C THR A 494 -17.03 -21.94 -6.98
N LEU A 495 -16.83 -20.70 -7.41
CA LEU A 495 -15.67 -19.91 -7.00
C LEU A 495 -15.88 -19.46 -5.54
N LEU A 496 -14.93 -19.80 -4.69
CA LEU A 496 -14.86 -19.43 -3.27
C LEU A 496 -13.81 -18.33 -3.08
N ALA A 497 -13.94 -17.58 -1.98
CA ALA A 497 -13.05 -16.48 -1.62
C ALA A 497 -12.71 -16.51 -0.13
N GLY A 498 -11.46 -16.19 0.23
CA GLY A 498 -11.03 -16.13 1.63
C GLY A 498 -9.90 -15.13 1.89
N ASP A 499 -9.71 -14.78 3.17
CA ASP A 499 -8.64 -13.88 3.63
C ASP A 499 -7.32 -14.65 3.70
N SER A 500 -6.36 -14.24 2.88
CA SER A 500 -5.06 -14.89 2.74
C SER A 500 -4.22 -14.96 4.03
N ARG A 501 -4.56 -14.16 5.07
CA ARG A 501 -3.88 -14.16 6.38
C ARG A 501 -4.41 -15.22 7.35
N GLN A 502 -5.55 -15.84 7.03
CA GLN A 502 -6.26 -16.75 7.92
C GLN A 502 -6.32 -18.15 7.33
N GLY A 503 -6.92 -19.06 8.09
CA GLY A 503 -7.32 -20.34 7.55
C GLY A 503 -8.32 -20.19 6.39
N LEU A 504 -8.17 -21.02 5.36
CA LEU A 504 -9.01 -21.04 4.17
C LEU A 504 -9.79 -22.35 4.15
N ASP A 505 -11.10 -22.27 4.02
CA ASP A 505 -12.03 -23.39 3.88
C ASP A 505 -11.93 -23.98 2.46
N TRP A 506 -10.89 -24.75 2.23
CA TRP A 506 -10.54 -25.24 0.89
C TRP A 506 -11.61 -26.20 0.33
N ASP A 507 -12.27 -26.99 1.19
CA ASP A 507 -13.34 -27.91 0.79
C ASP A 507 -14.74 -27.28 0.75
N GLY A 508 -14.91 -26.06 1.25
CA GLY A 508 -16.17 -25.31 1.17
C GLY A 508 -17.26 -25.87 2.08
N ASP A 509 -16.93 -26.57 3.15
CA ASP A 509 -17.90 -27.09 4.13
C ASP A 509 -18.42 -26.03 5.12
N GLY A 510 -17.84 -24.83 5.06
CA GLY A 510 -18.15 -23.68 5.92
C GLY A 510 -17.22 -23.56 7.13
N GLN A 511 -16.19 -24.40 7.28
CA GLN A 511 -15.24 -24.39 8.39
C GLN A 511 -13.80 -24.64 7.92
N ALA A 512 -12.86 -23.79 8.35
CA ALA A 512 -11.44 -24.05 8.14
C ALA A 512 -10.92 -25.09 9.16
N ASN A 513 -10.68 -26.33 8.72
CA ASN A 513 -10.36 -27.47 9.57
C ASN A 513 -8.84 -27.80 9.60
N PRO A 514 -8.22 -28.03 10.77
CA PRO A 514 -6.77 -28.27 10.87
C PRO A 514 -6.27 -29.60 10.28
N GLN A 515 -7.15 -30.49 9.81
CA GLN A 515 -6.80 -31.80 9.26
C GLN A 515 -7.65 -32.16 8.04
N SER A 516 -7.47 -31.46 6.92
CA SER A 516 -7.93 -31.97 5.63
C SER A 516 -6.77 -32.69 4.94
N THR A 517 -6.79 -34.03 4.96
CA THR A 517 -5.76 -34.83 4.28
C THR A 517 -6.04 -35.02 2.80
N ASP A 518 -7.21 -34.64 2.28
CA ASP A 518 -7.53 -34.67 0.85
C ASP A 518 -8.66 -33.67 0.54
N VAL A 519 -8.30 -32.49 0.02
CA VAL A 519 -9.28 -31.49 -0.40
C VAL A 519 -9.68 -31.74 -1.85
N HIS A 520 -10.98 -31.90 -2.06
CA HIS A 520 -11.59 -32.06 -3.37
C HIS A 520 -11.90 -30.71 -4.04
N THR A 521 -10.87 -29.86 -4.21
CA THR A 521 -10.96 -28.51 -4.80
C THR A 521 -10.24 -28.42 -6.15
N ASN A 522 -10.59 -27.44 -6.99
CA ASN A 522 -9.78 -27.02 -8.14
C ASN A 522 -9.11 -25.68 -7.80
N VAL A 523 -7.77 -25.69 -7.75
CA VAL A 523 -6.92 -24.53 -7.42
C VAL A 523 -6.44 -23.78 -8.70
N PHE A 524 -7.18 -23.90 -9.79
CA PHE A 524 -6.85 -23.27 -11.06
C PHE A 524 -8.02 -22.45 -11.61
N GLY A 525 -8.00 -22.19 -12.91
CA GLY A 525 -8.95 -21.31 -13.57
C GLY A 525 -10.35 -21.90 -13.72
N GLY A 526 -10.54 -23.20 -13.46
CA GLY A 526 -11.80 -23.89 -13.80
C GLY A 526 -12.06 -23.85 -15.32
N ARG A 527 -10.98 -23.75 -16.09
CA ARG A 527 -10.94 -23.42 -17.53
C ARG A 527 -10.11 -24.42 -18.31
N GLU A 528 -9.78 -25.55 -17.70
CA GLU A 528 -9.16 -26.71 -18.31
C GLU A 528 -10.16 -27.38 -19.26
N VAL A 529 -10.44 -26.77 -20.43
CA VAL A 529 -11.52 -27.21 -21.33
C VAL A 529 -11.29 -28.62 -21.86
N CYS A 530 -12.23 -29.52 -21.60
CA CYS A 530 -12.27 -30.87 -22.16
C CYS A 530 -13.14 -30.97 -23.40
N VAL A 531 -14.28 -30.29 -23.45
CA VAL A 531 -15.17 -30.30 -24.63
C VAL A 531 -15.82 -28.92 -24.78
N THR A 532 -15.70 -28.31 -25.96
CA THR A 532 -16.40 -27.08 -26.33
C THR A 532 -17.72 -27.36 -27.03
N ASP A 533 -18.62 -26.38 -27.02
CA ASP A 533 -19.85 -26.34 -27.83
C ASP A 533 -19.50 -26.46 -29.34
N GLY A 534 -20.31 -27.26 -30.07
CA GLY A 534 -20.11 -27.59 -31.48
C GLY A 534 -20.57 -26.51 -32.48
N GLY A 535 -20.99 -25.34 -32.01
CA GLY A 535 -21.50 -24.20 -32.79
C GLY A 535 -23.03 -24.03 -32.75
N ASP A 536 -23.76 -24.97 -32.13
CA ASP A 536 -25.23 -25.02 -32.16
C ASP A 536 -25.89 -24.50 -30.85
N GLY A 537 -25.09 -23.93 -29.93
CA GLY A 537 -25.59 -23.42 -28.64
C GLY A 537 -25.78 -24.51 -27.59
N GLY A 538 -25.06 -25.63 -27.71
CA GLY A 538 -25.07 -26.73 -26.75
C GLY A 538 -24.00 -27.78 -27.04
N LEU A 539 -23.67 -28.60 -26.03
CA LEU A 539 -22.93 -29.84 -26.27
C LEU A 539 -23.74 -30.71 -27.25
N SER A 540 -23.07 -31.47 -28.11
CA SER A 540 -23.78 -32.44 -28.95
C SER A 540 -24.64 -33.32 -28.05
N TRP A 541 -25.89 -33.55 -28.45
CA TRP A 541 -26.91 -34.27 -27.66
C TRP A 541 -26.50 -35.71 -27.27
N GLU A 542 -25.40 -36.21 -27.84
CA GLU A 542 -24.81 -37.52 -27.54
C GLU A 542 -23.70 -37.47 -26.48
N THR A 543 -23.12 -36.29 -26.17
CA THR A 543 -21.99 -36.16 -25.23
C THR A 543 -22.42 -36.50 -23.80
N LYS A 544 -21.93 -37.64 -23.29
CA LYS A 544 -22.11 -38.03 -21.88
C LYS A 544 -20.96 -37.50 -21.04
N VAL A 545 -21.24 -36.49 -20.23
CA VAL A 545 -20.26 -35.91 -19.31
C VAL A 545 -19.90 -36.93 -18.23
N SER A 546 -18.60 -37.17 -18.05
CA SER A 546 -18.05 -37.99 -16.97
C SER A 546 -18.35 -37.32 -15.63
N MET A 547 -18.64 -38.10 -14.58
CA MET A 547 -18.78 -37.55 -13.22
C MET A 547 -17.47 -37.01 -12.65
N ALA A 548 -16.34 -37.37 -13.27
CA ALA A 548 -15.03 -36.85 -12.91
C ALA A 548 -14.75 -35.46 -13.50
N ASP A 549 -15.53 -35.01 -14.49
CA ASP A 549 -15.45 -33.69 -15.12
C ASP A 549 -16.61 -32.78 -14.69
N GLN A 550 -16.47 -31.47 -14.95
CA GLN A 550 -17.50 -30.48 -14.62
C GLN A 550 -18.12 -29.90 -15.89
N LEU A 551 -19.45 -29.77 -15.89
CA LEU A 551 -20.20 -29.06 -16.93
C LEU A 551 -20.45 -27.62 -16.48
N ILE A 552 -19.85 -26.66 -17.18
CA ILE A 552 -20.03 -25.22 -16.93
C ILE A 552 -20.69 -24.59 -18.16
N GLY A 553 -21.98 -24.27 -18.03
CA GLY A 553 -22.80 -23.82 -19.17
C GLY A 553 -22.86 -24.90 -20.25
N THR A 554 -22.29 -24.61 -21.42
CA THR A 554 -22.21 -25.53 -22.57
C THR A 554 -20.81 -26.13 -22.76
N THR A 555 -19.88 -25.89 -21.84
CA THR A 555 -18.49 -26.36 -21.93
C THR A 555 -18.20 -27.39 -20.84
N VAL A 556 -17.56 -28.51 -21.20
CA VAL A 556 -17.02 -29.46 -20.22
C VAL A 556 -15.59 -29.06 -19.89
N VAL A 557 -15.27 -28.94 -18.61
CA VAL A 557 -13.92 -28.68 -18.11
C VAL A 557 -13.44 -29.84 -17.25
N ALA A 558 -12.12 -30.03 -17.19
CA ALA A 558 -11.51 -31.07 -16.39
C ALA A 558 -11.90 -30.85 -14.93
N GLY A 559 -12.22 -31.94 -14.25
CA GLY A 559 -12.50 -31.86 -12.83
C GLY A 559 -11.24 -31.76 -11.99
N LYS A 560 -11.34 -32.26 -10.76
CA LYS A 560 -10.39 -32.00 -9.67
C LYS A 560 -9.01 -32.62 -9.92
N ASP A 561 -8.96 -33.70 -10.69
CA ASP A 561 -7.73 -34.36 -11.07
C ASP A 561 -7.05 -33.70 -12.29
N GLY A 562 -7.66 -32.66 -12.88
CA GLY A 562 -7.15 -31.97 -14.06
C GLY A 562 -7.03 -32.86 -15.29
N ARG A 563 -7.73 -34.00 -15.34
CA ARG A 563 -7.75 -34.89 -16.51
C ARG A 563 -9.09 -34.78 -17.21
N CYS A 564 -9.06 -34.84 -18.53
CA CYS A 564 -10.28 -34.88 -19.34
C CYS A 564 -10.77 -36.31 -19.51
N ASP A 565 -11.74 -36.72 -18.70
CA ASP A 565 -12.37 -38.04 -18.80
C ASP A 565 -13.51 -38.10 -19.83
N THR A 566 -14.09 -36.94 -20.10
CA THR A 566 -15.05 -36.62 -21.16
C THR A 566 -14.28 -36.19 -22.39
N GLY A 567 -14.70 -36.65 -23.56
CA GLY A 567 -14.24 -36.08 -24.82
C GLY A 567 -15.36 -35.94 -25.83
N PRO A 568 -15.10 -35.22 -26.92
CA PRO A 568 -16.07 -35.08 -28.01
C PRO A 568 -16.35 -36.46 -28.62
N ILE A 569 -17.62 -36.75 -28.92
CA ILE A 569 -17.95 -37.87 -29.81
C ILE A 569 -17.54 -37.44 -31.22
N HIS A 570 -16.59 -38.15 -31.83
CA HIS A 570 -16.14 -37.84 -33.17
C HIS A 570 -17.20 -38.31 -34.18
N PRO A 571 -17.59 -37.52 -35.20
CA PRO A 571 -18.54 -37.95 -36.23
C PRO A 571 -18.14 -39.22 -37.01
N SER A 572 -16.88 -39.65 -36.91
CA SER A 572 -16.43 -40.94 -37.46
C SER A 572 -16.98 -42.15 -36.70
N ASP A 573 -17.44 -42.00 -35.47
CA ASP A 573 -18.04 -43.09 -34.71
C ASP A 573 -19.42 -43.47 -35.26
N ASN A 574 -20.00 -42.62 -36.12
CA ASN A 574 -21.24 -42.86 -36.88
C ASN A 574 -21.07 -42.79 -38.42
N GLY A 575 -19.85 -42.68 -38.95
CA GLY A 575 -19.56 -42.83 -40.39
C GLY A 575 -20.04 -41.71 -41.34
N LEU A 576 -20.25 -40.48 -40.86
CA LEU A 576 -20.67 -39.36 -41.70
C LEU A 576 -19.78 -38.13 -41.45
N VAL A 577 -18.89 -37.80 -42.38
CA VAL A 577 -18.12 -36.54 -42.37
C VAL A 577 -18.31 -35.82 -43.71
N PRO A 578 -18.73 -34.54 -43.73
CA PRO A 578 -18.57 -33.66 -44.89
C PRO A 578 -17.12 -33.14 -44.96
N ASP A 579 -16.52 -33.16 -46.15
CA ASP A 579 -15.10 -32.89 -46.44
C ASP A 579 -14.57 -31.46 -46.10
N SER A 580 -15.30 -30.64 -45.34
CA SER A 580 -14.98 -29.22 -45.09
C SER A 580 -14.64 -28.87 -43.64
N TRP A 581 -14.38 -29.85 -42.77
CA TRP A 581 -14.03 -29.59 -41.36
C TRP A 581 -12.51 -29.63 -41.15
N ASP A 582 -11.90 -28.47 -40.92
CA ASP A 582 -10.45 -28.30 -40.83
C ASP A 582 -9.97 -28.38 -39.37
N ALA A 583 -9.43 -29.55 -38.99
CA ALA A 583 -9.01 -29.87 -37.63
C ALA A 583 -7.81 -29.04 -37.10
N LEU A 584 -7.17 -28.25 -37.96
CA LEU A 584 -6.01 -27.41 -37.60
C LEU A 584 -6.39 -26.02 -37.07
N ALA A 585 -7.62 -25.55 -37.31
CA ALA A 585 -8.07 -24.22 -36.90
C ALA A 585 -8.72 -24.20 -35.50
N ASN A 586 -9.23 -25.32 -35.00
CA ASN A 586 -9.88 -25.45 -33.68
C ASN A 586 -9.49 -26.79 -33.02
N PRO A 587 -8.37 -26.88 -32.30
CA PRO A 587 -7.99 -28.09 -31.61
C PRO A 587 -8.92 -28.30 -30.40
N ILE A 588 -9.97 -29.10 -30.56
CA ILE A 588 -10.79 -29.57 -29.42
C ILE A 588 -9.89 -30.49 -28.58
N PRO A 589 -9.63 -30.19 -27.30
CA PRO A 589 -8.94 -31.12 -26.43
C PRO A 589 -9.71 -32.44 -26.41
N SER A 590 -9.08 -33.52 -26.81
CA SER A 590 -9.73 -34.83 -26.88
C SER A 590 -9.68 -35.50 -25.50
N ARG A 591 -10.57 -36.48 -25.27
CA ARG A 591 -10.54 -37.37 -24.11
C ARG A 591 -9.11 -37.83 -23.81
N GLY A 592 -8.66 -37.74 -22.57
CA GLY A 592 -7.35 -38.20 -22.12
C GLY A 592 -6.25 -37.14 -22.05
N VAL A 593 -6.57 -35.85 -22.24
CA VAL A 593 -5.63 -34.76 -21.91
C VAL A 593 -5.38 -34.75 -20.40
N ASP A 594 -4.10 -34.86 -20.02
CA ASP A 594 -3.60 -34.73 -18.65
C ASP A 594 -2.97 -33.34 -18.49
N TYR A 595 -3.74 -32.37 -17.98
CA TYR A 595 -3.24 -31.02 -17.75
C TYR A 595 -2.10 -30.96 -16.72
N PRO A 596 -2.13 -31.72 -15.60
CA PRO A 596 -0.99 -31.81 -14.69
C PRO A 596 0.32 -32.17 -15.39
N ALA A 597 0.30 -33.17 -16.26
CA ALA A 597 1.48 -33.56 -17.04
C ALA A 597 1.85 -32.51 -18.09
N ARG A 598 0.87 -31.95 -18.80
CA ARG A 598 1.07 -30.95 -19.86
C ARG A 598 1.73 -29.68 -19.35
N PHE A 599 1.30 -29.19 -18.18
CA PHE A 599 1.77 -27.94 -17.60
C PHE A 599 2.76 -28.15 -16.44
N GLY A 600 3.15 -29.39 -16.17
CA GLY A 600 4.24 -29.73 -15.24
C GLY A 600 3.91 -29.54 -13.76
N TYR A 601 2.64 -29.67 -13.34
CA TYR A 601 2.20 -29.49 -11.95
C TYR A 601 1.79 -30.79 -11.24
N THR A 602 2.36 -31.92 -11.64
CA THR A 602 1.97 -33.26 -11.13
C THR A 602 2.08 -33.43 -9.62
N THR A 603 3.06 -32.79 -8.97
CA THR A 603 3.31 -32.86 -7.52
C THR A 603 2.84 -31.63 -6.75
N GLY A 604 2.26 -30.64 -7.42
CA GLY A 604 1.81 -29.39 -6.82
C GLY A 604 2.18 -28.15 -7.63
N VAL A 605 1.82 -26.98 -7.09
CA VAL A 605 2.11 -25.67 -7.71
C VAL A 605 2.81 -24.72 -6.76
N THR A 606 3.90 -24.13 -7.24
CA THR A 606 4.72 -23.16 -6.49
C THR A 606 4.14 -21.76 -6.59
N GLY A 607 4.24 -21.02 -5.48
CA GLY A 607 4.10 -19.57 -5.49
C GLY A 607 5.34 -18.93 -6.12
N PHE A 608 5.21 -17.64 -6.44
CA PHE A 608 6.27 -16.86 -7.07
C PHE A 608 6.31 -15.44 -6.47
N ASP A 609 7.51 -14.86 -6.45
CA ASP A 609 7.77 -13.49 -6.00
C ASP A 609 8.23 -12.68 -7.20
N ASP A 610 7.28 -11.97 -7.79
CA ASP A 610 7.50 -11.17 -8.98
C ASP A 610 8.43 -10.01 -8.71
N TRP A 611 8.28 -9.32 -7.57
CA TRP A 611 9.12 -8.17 -7.28
C TRP A 611 10.60 -8.54 -7.22
N GLN A 612 10.94 -9.71 -6.68
CA GLN A 612 12.31 -10.23 -6.72
C GLN A 612 12.74 -10.77 -8.09
N ALA A 613 11.79 -11.01 -9.00
CA ALA A 613 12.05 -11.55 -10.33
C ALA A 613 12.03 -10.51 -11.46
N VAL A 614 11.49 -9.31 -11.22
CA VAL A 614 11.48 -8.18 -12.15
C VAL A 614 12.89 -7.94 -12.70
N ARG A 615 12.98 -7.74 -14.01
CA ARG A 615 14.24 -7.43 -14.70
C ARG A 615 14.19 -6.04 -15.31
N PHE A 616 14.97 -5.13 -14.75
CA PHE A 616 15.14 -3.74 -15.21
C PHE A 616 16.05 -3.66 -16.45
N ARG A 617 15.75 -4.42 -17.50
CA ARG A 617 16.66 -4.56 -18.67
C ARG A 617 16.63 -3.38 -19.65
N ILE A 618 16.12 -2.22 -19.23
CA ILE A 618 16.28 -1.01 -20.02
C ILE A 618 17.74 -0.60 -19.87
N GLY A 619 18.58 -0.76 -20.88
CA GLY A 619 19.88 -0.13 -20.75
C GLY A 619 20.76 -0.07 -21.96
N VAL A 620 21.44 1.07 -22.07
CA VAL A 620 22.66 1.21 -22.86
C VAL A 620 23.90 0.71 -22.10
N ASN A 621 23.75 0.33 -20.83
CA ASN A 621 24.83 -0.22 -20.03
C ASN A 621 25.23 -1.63 -20.51
N PRO A 622 26.51 -1.88 -20.86
CA PRO A 622 27.00 -3.20 -21.27
C PRO A 622 26.82 -4.32 -20.22
N ALA A 623 26.57 -3.97 -18.95
CA ALA A 623 26.29 -4.91 -17.87
C ALA A 623 24.82 -5.37 -17.81
N ALA A 624 23.92 -4.80 -18.63
CA ALA A 624 22.53 -5.22 -18.71
C ALA A 624 22.43 -6.70 -19.15
N GLY A 625 21.60 -7.47 -18.44
CA GLY A 625 21.58 -8.95 -18.48
C GLY A 625 21.03 -9.61 -19.77
N ARG A 626 20.81 -10.93 -19.71
CA ARG A 626 20.40 -11.86 -20.82
C ARG A 626 19.11 -11.44 -21.61
N PRO A 627 18.66 -12.17 -22.66
CA PRO A 627 17.37 -11.90 -23.32
C PRO A 627 16.14 -12.10 -22.39
N LEU A 628 15.02 -11.42 -22.67
CA LEU A 628 13.72 -11.66 -22.02
C LEU A 628 13.13 -13.01 -22.46
N ARG A 629 12.22 -13.58 -21.69
CA ARG A 629 11.38 -14.68 -22.19
C ARG A 629 10.33 -14.09 -23.14
N SER A 630 9.92 -14.86 -24.14
CA SER A 630 8.70 -14.51 -24.88
C SER A 630 7.52 -14.48 -23.92
N ALA A 631 6.62 -13.51 -24.07
CA ALA A 631 5.35 -13.51 -23.36
C ALA A 631 4.57 -14.80 -23.64
N ASP A 632 3.89 -15.35 -22.63
CA ASP A 632 3.19 -16.63 -22.67
C ASP A 632 1.72 -16.53 -23.15
N GLY A 633 1.24 -15.36 -23.58
CA GLY A 633 -0.12 -15.19 -24.11
C GLY A 633 -0.48 -13.76 -24.52
N THR A 634 -1.70 -13.57 -25.04
CA THR A 634 -2.33 -12.27 -25.31
C THR A 634 -3.13 -11.80 -24.09
N GLY A 635 -3.26 -10.49 -23.85
CA GLY A 635 -4.06 -9.96 -22.75
C GLY A 635 -5.54 -10.41 -22.73
N ILE A 636 -6.22 -10.16 -21.61
CA ILE A 636 -7.62 -10.56 -21.39
C ILE A 636 -8.61 -9.79 -22.29
N SER A 637 -9.63 -10.46 -22.83
CA SER A 637 -10.71 -9.82 -23.58
C SER A 637 -11.72 -9.08 -22.68
N GLU A 638 -12.50 -8.17 -23.24
CA GLU A 638 -13.56 -7.45 -22.50
C GLU A 638 -14.58 -8.43 -21.89
N SER A 639 -15.04 -9.42 -22.67
CA SER A 639 -16.02 -10.39 -22.18
C SER A 639 -15.46 -11.28 -21.07
N GLU A 640 -14.17 -11.65 -21.17
CA GLU A 640 -13.49 -12.44 -20.16
C GLU A 640 -13.27 -11.64 -18.87
N TYR A 641 -12.92 -10.36 -19.00
CA TYR A 641 -12.82 -9.43 -17.88
C TYR A 641 -14.14 -9.36 -17.10
N HIS A 642 -15.25 -9.06 -17.79
CA HIS A 642 -16.55 -8.94 -17.14
C HIS A 642 -17.00 -10.24 -16.49
N ARG A 643 -16.72 -11.38 -17.13
CA ARG A 643 -16.99 -12.70 -16.55
C ARG A 643 -16.19 -12.91 -15.26
N ASN A 644 -14.89 -12.64 -15.28
CA ASN A 644 -14.02 -12.83 -14.10
C ASN A 644 -14.43 -11.92 -12.94
N VAL A 645 -14.71 -10.64 -13.21
CA VAL A 645 -15.22 -9.70 -12.19
C VAL A 645 -16.55 -10.19 -11.60
N THR A 646 -17.48 -10.64 -12.45
CA THR A 646 -18.78 -11.17 -12.01
C THR A 646 -18.62 -12.40 -11.13
N GLU A 647 -17.72 -13.32 -11.48
CA GLU A 647 -17.42 -14.52 -10.68
C GLU A 647 -16.79 -14.18 -9.33
N VAL A 648 -15.81 -13.27 -9.32
CA VAL A 648 -15.13 -12.80 -8.10
C VAL A 648 -16.12 -12.12 -7.16
N ILE A 649 -16.96 -11.23 -7.68
CA ILE A 649 -18.01 -10.57 -6.90
C ILE A 649 -19.00 -11.62 -6.36
N ARG A 650 -19.38 -12.61 -7.17
CA ARG A 650 -20.25 -13.70 -6.71
C ARG A 650 -19.62 -14.48 -5.56
N ALA A 651 -18.35 -14.87 -5.68
CA ALA A 651 -17.60 -15.61 -4.66
C ALA A 651 -17.54 -14.86 -3.33
N PHE A 652 -17.31 -13.55 -3.42
CA PHE A 652 -17.30 -12.64 -2.30
C PHE A 652 -18.67 -12.46 -1.63
N VAL A 653 -19.71 -12.33 -2.46
CA VAL A 653 -21.08 -12.20 -1.99
C VAL A 653 -21.51 -13.50 -1.31
N SER A 654 -21.19 -14.67 -1.87
CA SER A 654 -21.53 -15.97 -1.28
C SER A 654 -20.73 -16.24 0.00
N SER A 655 -19.45 -15.87 0.06
CA SER A 655 -18.65 -16.01 1.28
C SER A 655 -19.20 -15.12 2.41
N ARG A 656 -19.73 -13.94 2.07
CA ARG A 656 -20.32 -13.02 3.04
C ARG A 656 -21.75 -13.36 3.44
N PHE A 657 -22.55 -13.85 2.49
CA PHE A 657 -23.97 -14.11 2.64
C PHE A 657 -24.33 -15.55 2.23
N PRO A 658 -23.81 -16.57 2.94
CA PRO A 658 -23.98 -17.98 2.55
C PRO A 658 -25.43 -18.46 2.60
N GLN A 659 -26.28 -17.78 3.39
CA GLN A 659 -27.72 -18.08 3.52
C GLN A 659 -28.59 -17.26 2.55
N GLY A 660 -27.98 -16.59 1.57
CA GLY A 660 -28.65 -15.75 0.57
C GLY A 660 -28.46 -14.25 0.81
N LEU A 661 -28.59 -13.48 -0.28
CA LEU A 661 -28.51 -12.02 -0.27
C LEU A 661 -29.58 -11.43 0.67
N PRO A 662 -29.22 -10.48 1.56
CA PRO A 662 -30.24 -9.74 2.30
C PRO A 662 -31.06 -8.86 1.35
N ALA A 663 -32.39 -8.88 1.45
CA ALA A 663 -33.22 -7.81 0.90
C ALA A 663 -33.01 -6.50 1.69
N GLU A 664 -33.57 -5.38 1.22
CA GLU A 664 -33.19 -4.02 1.65
C GLU A 664 -32.94 -3.85 3.16
N GLY A 665 -31.79 -3.23 3.45
CA GLY A 665 -31.00 -3.45 4.65
C GLY A 665 -31.61 -3.09 6.00
N THR A 666 -30.98 -3.65 7.03
CA THR A 666 -31.33 -3.45 8.43
C THR A 666 -30.76 -2.12 8.92
N VAL A 667 -31.62 -1.24 9.42
CA VAL A 667 -31.21 -0.01 10.10
C VAL A 667 -31.10 -0.26 11.59
N ILE A 668 -29.97 0.10 12.18
CA ILE A 668 -29.81 0.17 13.63
C ILE A 668 -29.84 1.63 14.05
N ASP A 669 -30.91 2.00 14.76
CA ASP A 669 -31.05 3.32 15.37
C ASP A 669 -30.70 3.22 16.86
N ALA A 670 -29.44 3.52 17.17
CA ALA A 670 -28.93 3.59 18.54
C ALA A 670 -28.75 5.04 19.03
N THR A 671 -29.39 6.02 18.37
CA THR A 671 -29.18 7.46 18.63
C THR A 671 -29.62 7.93 20.01
N ALA A 672 -30.46 7.14 20.67
CA ALA A 672 -30.89 7.40 22.03
C ALA A 672 -29.94 6.84 23.10
N LEU A 673 -29.00 5.94 22.77
CA LEU A 673 -28.04 5.42 23.73
C LEU A 673 -27.04 6.48 24.18
N SER A 674 -26.67 6.47 25.46
CA SER A 674 -25.64 7.37 25.98
C SER A 674 -24.21 6.93 25.67
N ALA A 675 -24.01 5.67 25.27
CA ALA A 675 -22.71 5.22 24.76
C ALA A 675 -22.43 5.91 23.42
N PRO A 676 -21.21 6.44 23.19
CA PRO A 676 -20.86 7.09 21.92
C PRO A 676 -20.63 6.09 20.79
N ARG A 677 -20.39 4.82 21.11
CA ARG A 677 -20.15 3.76 20.13
C ARG A 677 -20.74 2.42 20.57
N PHE A 678 -21.09 1.60 19.59
CA PHE A 678 -21.57 0.23 19.77
C PHE A 678 -20.97 -0.69 18.70
N ASN A 679 -21.07 -2.00 18.89
CA ASN A 679 -20.61 -3.02 17.97
C ASN A 679 -21.77 -3.93 17.60
N VAL A 680 -21.70 -4.53 16.42
CA VAL A 680 -22.65 -5.52 15.92
C VAL A 680 -21.85 -6.71 15.41
N SER A 681 -22.28 -7.93 15.75
CA SER A 681 -21.60 -9.14 15.30
C SER A 681 -21.56 -9.19 13.78
N GLY A 682 -20.40 -9.53 13.22
CA GLY A 682 -20.20 -9.56 11.79
C GLY A 682 -19.97 -8.20 11.14
N VAL A 683 -19.97 -7.08 11.89
CA VAL A 683 -19.59 -5.75 11.40
C VAL A 683 -18.20 -5.41 11.96
N SER A 684 -17.27 -4.96 11.12
CA SER A 684 -15.94 -4.53 11.55
C SER A 684 -16.02 -3.16 12.25
N GLY A 685 -15.30 -3.03 13.36
CA GLY A 685 -15.18 -1.76 14.08
C GLY A 685 -16.42 -1.35 14.90
N ALA A 686 -16.25 -0.27 15.68
CA ALA A 686 -17.29 0.27 16.53
C ALA A 686 -18.05 1.39 15.80
N LEU A 687 -19.36 1.22 15.66
CA LEU A 687 -20.30 2.12 15.01
C LEU A 687 -20.64 3.32 15.90
N ASP A 688 -20.86 4.48 15.28
CA ASP A 688 -21.22 5.73 15.98
C ASP A 688 -22.70 5.74 16.33
N THR A 689 -23.05 5.91 17.61
CA THR A 689 -24.45 6.00 18.02
C THR A 689 -25.13 7.28 17.54
N ARG A 690 -24.38 8.35 17.22
CA ARG A 690 -24.95 9.63 16.77
C ARG A 690 -25.59 9.56 15.38
N LEU A 691 -25.35 8.48 14.65
CA LEU A 691 -25.86 8.25 13.30
C LEU A 691 -26.74 7.00 13.30
N ARG A 692 -27.79 7.01 12.47
CA ARG A 692 -28.52 5.80 12.12
C ARG A 692 -27.64 4.96 11.20
N GLN A 693 -27.40 3.72 11.57
CA GLN A 693 -26.51 2.82 10.84
C GLN A 693 -27.34 1.96 9.90
N ALA A 694 -27.25 2.21 8.60
CA ALA A 694 -27.83 1.32 7.60
C ALA A 694 -26.81 0.22 7.27
N LEU A 695 -27.15 -1.04 7.53
CA LEU A 695 -26.23 -2.17 7.45
C LEU A 695 -26.81 -3.30 6.60
N ARG A 696 -25.94 -3.98 5.85
CA ARG A 696 -26.26 -5.26 5.21
C ARG A 696 -25.77 -6.42 6.08
N LEU A 697 -26.67 -6.97 6.89
CA LEU A 697 -26.40 -8.09 7.78
C LEU A 697 -26.84 -9.41 7.12
N SER A 698 -26.11 -10.50 7.38
CA SER A 698 -26.50 -11.84 6.91
C SER A 698 -27.81 -12.30 7.58
N PRO A 699 -28.65 -13.11 6.92
CA PRO A 699 -29.77 -13.75 7.60
C PRO A 699 -29.27 -14.60 8.79
N GLY A 700 -30.00 -14.60 9.89
CA GLY A 700 -29.66 -15.35 11.11
C GLY A 700 -29.47 -14.47 12.34
N ARG A 701 -28.76 -15.00 13.33
CA ARG A 701 -28.61 -14.42 14.67
C ARG A 701 -27.45 -13.44 14.73
N HIS A 702 -27.72 -12.26 15.28
CA HIS A 702 -26.76 -11.19 15.53
C HIS A 702 -26.77 -10.75 16.99
N THR A 703 -25.69 -10.12 17.42
CA THR A 703 -25.58 -9.47 18.72
C THR A 703 -25.14 -8.02 18.59
N LEU A 704 -25.76 -7.13 19.34
CA LEU A 704 -25.34 -5.74 19.52
C LEU A 704 -24.80 -5.54 20.94
N TRP A 705 -23.66 -4.87 21.09
CA TRP A 705 -23.11 -4.56 22.41
C TRP A 705 -22.25 -3.30 22.41
N HIS A 706 -22.07 -2.70 23.58
CA HIS A 706 -21.02 -1.73 23.83
C HIS A 706 -20.27 -2.09 25.11
N VAL A 707 -19.17 -1.40 25.38
CA VAL A 707 -18.38 -1.64 26.60
C VAL A 707 -19.28 -1.48 27.83
N GLY A 708 -19.32 -2.52 28.67
CA GLY A 708 -20.14 -2.60 29.89
C GLY A 708 -21.54 -3.17 29.70
N SER A 709 -22.06 -3.30 28.47
CA SER A 709 -23.39 -3.88 28.23
C SER A 709 -23.34 -5.42 28.13
N ALA A 710 -24.44 -6.07 28.48
CA ALA A 710 -24.70 -7.43 28.03
C ALA A 710 -25.00 -7.43 26.52
N PRO A 711 -24.61 -8.47 25.76
CA PRO A 711 -24.94 -8.56 24.35
C PRO A 711 -26.45 -8.69 24.13
N LEU A 712 -27.03 -7.74 23.38
CA LEU A 712 -28.40 -7.78 22.89
C LEU A 712 -28.45 -8.73 21.69
N THR A 713 -29.16 -9.84 21.79
CA THR A 713 -29.39 -10.75 20.65
C THR A 713 -30.62 -10.31 19.84
N PHE A 714 -30.49 -10.29 18.51
CA PHE A 714 -31.59 -10.18 17.56
C PHE A 714 -31.34 -11.10 16.36
N THR A 715 -32.34 -11.33 15.52
CA THR A 715 -32.22 -12.05 14.26
C THR A 715 -32.60 -11.15 13.10
N VAL A 716 -32.02 -11.38 11.94
CA VAL A 716 -32.37 -10.75 10.68
C VAL A 716 -32.85 -11.86 9.74
N ASP A 717 -33.99 -11.69 9.09
CA ASP A 717 -34.47 -12.65 8.09
C ASP A 717 -33.91 -12.34 6.69
N THR A 718 -34.28 -13.16 5.69
CA THR A 718 -33.86 -12.94 4.29
C THR A 718 -34.40 -11.64 3.70
N ALA A 719 -35.44 -11.04 4.30
CA ALA A 719 -35.98 -9.76 3.89
C ALA A 719 -35.28 -8.56 4.58
N GLY A 720 -34.32 -8.78 5.49
CA GLY A 720 -33.69 -7.71 6.27
C GLY A 720 -34.51 -7.25 7.48
N VAL A 721 -35.61 -7.96 7.78
CA VAL A 721 -36.50 -7.66 8.90
C VAL A 721 -35.91 -8.19 10.20
N VAL A 722 -35.93 -7.35 11.24
CA VAL A 722 -35.41 -7.71 12.55
C VAL A 722 -36.47 -8.41 13.40
N ASP A 723 -36.07 -9.49 14.06
CA ASP A 723 -36.84 -10.14 15.11
C ASP A 723 -35.99 -10.31 16.38
N TYR A 724 -36.62 -10.39 17.52
CA TYR A 724 -36.02 -10.59 18.84
C TYR A 724 -37.12 -11.00 19.84
N ALA A 725 -36.72 -11.44 21.02
CA ALA A 725 -37.69 -11.82 22.06
C ALA A 725 -38.59 -10.61 22.43
N PRO A 726 -39.92 -10.80 22.58
CA PRO A 726 -40.87 -9.69 22.72
C PRO A 726 -40.68 -8.85 24.00
N ASP A 727 -39.91 -9.33 24.96
CA ASP A 727 -39.68 -8.75 26.28
C ASP A 727 -38.29 -8.14 26.45
N VAL A 728 -37.54 -7.93 25.35
CA VAL A 728 -36.23 -7.26 25.39
C VAL A 728 -36.41 -5.77 25.78
N PRO A 729 -35.86 -5.33 26.94
CA PRO A 729 -36.06 -3.96 27.41
C PRO A 729 -35.26 -2.93 26.61
N GLY A 730 -35.86 -1.77 26.35
CA GLY A 730 -35.19 -0.64 25.69
C GLY A 730 -34.92 -0.87 24.20
N VAL A 731 -35.66 -1.79 23.57
CA VAL A 731 -35.53 -2.15 22.15
C VAL A 731 -36.93 -2.16 21.51
N SER A 732 -37.05 -1.60 20.31
CA SER A 732 -38.29 -1.58 19.53
C SER A 732 -38.03 -1.80 18.03
N GLY A 733 -39.09 -1.96 17.23
CA GLY A 733 -39.00 -2.22 15.79
C GLY A 733 -39.01 -3.69 15.37
N ARG A 734 -39.48 -4.60 16.23
CA ARG A 734 -39.70 -6.03 15.91
C ARG A 734 -40.63 -6.17 14.69
N GLY A 735 -40.24 -7.00 13.72
CA GLY A 735 -40.99 -7.19 12.48
C GLY A 735 -40.86 -6.02 11.49
N THR A 736 -39.86 -5.15 11.67
CA THR A 736 -39.55 -4.05 10.75
C THR A 736 -38.09 -4.12 10.30
N HIS A 737 -37.67 -3.27 9.36
CA HIS A 737 -36.26 -3.16 8.95
C HIS A 737 -35.41 -2.34 9.94
N THR A 738 -36.00 -1.77 10.99
CA THR A 738 -35.29 -0.88 11.92
C THR A 738 -35.26 -1.49 13.31
N LEU A 739 -34.07 -1.82 13.82
CA LEU A 739 -33.85 -2.09 15.23
C LEU A 739 -33.58 -0.77 15.95
N THR A 740 -34.55 -0.27 16.70
CA THR A 740 -34.36 0.93 17.53
C THR A 740 -33.91 0.50 18.92
N VAL A 741 -32.74 0.95 19.33
CA VAL A 741 -32.13 0.66 20.63
C VAL A 741 -32.12 1.95 21.46
N THR A 742 -33.15 2.13 22.27
CA THR A 742 -33.27 3.31 23.15
C THR A 742 -32.54 3.13 24.47
N GLY A 743 -32.28 1.90 24.90
CA GLY A 743 -31.77 1.62 26.23
C GLY A 743 -32.80 1.92 27.34
N LEU A 744 -32.35 1.82 28.58
CA LEU A 744 -33.13 2.03 29.79
C LEU A 744 -32.74 3.37 30.43
N PRO A 745 -33.71 4.25 30.71
CA PRO A 745 -33.44 5.54 31.32
C PRO A 745 -33.03 5.35 32.78
N VAL A 746 -31.84 5.85 33.13
CA VAL A 746 -31.27 5.81 34.47
C VAL A 746 -30.65 7.17 34.83
N GLY A 747 -30.63 7.48 36.13
CA GLY A 747 -30.02 8.69 36.67
C GLY A 747 -28.73 8.38 37.42
N LEU A 748 -27.71 9.20 37.24
CA LEU A 748 -26.47 9.14 38.00
C LEU A 748 -26.20 10.50 38.64
N ASP A 749 -26.19 10.52 39.97
CA ASP A 749 -25.95 11.71 40.77
C ASP A 749 -24.64 11.60 41.56
N ALA A 750 -23.72 12.52 41.31
CA ALA A 750 -22.49 12.68 42.08
C ALA A 750 -22.27 14.14 42.50
N THR A 751 -23.33 14.95 42.51
CA THR A 751 -23.28 16.40 42.80
C THR A 751 -22.81 16.73 44.21
N ALA A 752 -22.91 15.77 45.12
CA ALA A 752 -22.41 15.90 46.48
C ALA A 752 -20.90 15.72 46.59
N LEU A 753 -20.18 15.25 45.56
CA LEU A 753 -18.76 14.90 45.63
C LEU A 753 -17.84 16.10 45.37
N ALA A 754 -16.65 16.10 45.97
CA ALA A 754 -15.60 17.10 45.72
C ALA A 754 -14.78 16.87 44.43
N TYR A 755 -15.15 15.86 43.64
CA TYR A 755 -14.41 15.40 42.47
C TYR A 755 -14.88 16.17 41.24
N PRO A 756 -14.03 16.51 40.27
CA PRO A 756 -14.43 17.29 39.10
C PRO A 756 -15.20 16.48 38.05
N TYR A 757 -14.96 15.17 37.96
CA TYR A 757 -15.55 14.32 36.93
C TYR A 757 -15.87 12.91 37.43
N LEU A 758 -16.86 12.28 36.80
CA LEU A 758 -17.20 10.87 36.94
C LEU A 758 -17.37 10.21 35.57
N GLY A 759 -17.30 8.89 35.51
CA GLY A 759 -17.48 8.15 34.27
C GLY A 759 -17.97 6.73 34.50
N LEU A 760 -18.61 6.18 33.47
CA LEU A 760 -18.92 4.75 33.36
C LEU A 760 -18.11 4.17 32.19
N SER A 761 -17.61 2.93 32.35
CA SER A 761 -16.87 2.23 31.30
C SER A 761 -17.61 2.28 29.96
N GLY A 762 -16.96 2.80 28.93
CA GLY A 762 -17.50 2.85 27.57
C GLY A 762 -18.31 4.10 27.21
N LEU A 763 -18.57 5.02 28.14
CA LEU A 763 -19.44 6.18 27.89
C LEU A 763 -18.71 7.54 27.91
N GLY A 764 -17.59 7.64 28.62
CA GLY A 764 -16.79 8.87 28.74
C GLY A 764 -16.87 9.50 30.14
N TRP A 765 -16.47 10.76 30.23
CA TRP A 765 -16.39 11.52 31.47
C TRP A 765 -17.41 12.67 31.49
N TRP A 766 -18.09 12.84 32.62
CA TRP A 766 -19.04 13.92 32.86
C TRP A 766 -18.65 14.73 34.07
N SER A 767 -19.08 15.99 34.12
CA SER A 767 -18.93 16.82 35.32
C SER A 767 -19.80 16.27 36.44
N THR A 768 -19.24 16.16 37.64
CA THR A 768 -20.00 15.83 38.86
C THR A 768 -20.96 16.95 39.27
N SER A 769 -20.77 18.19 38.78
CA SER A 769 -21.64 19.33 39.11
C SER A 769 -23.05 19.21 38.52
N GLN A 770 -23.33 18.18 37.74
CA GLN A 770 -24.61 17.95 37.09
C GLN A 770 -25.07 16.51 37.29
N HIS A 771 -26.38 16.33 37.50
CA HIS A 771 -27.02 15.03 37.41
C HIS A 771 -27.00 14.53 35.95
N GLN A 772 -26.57 13.29 35.74
CA GLN A 772 -26.51 12.69 34.41
C GLN A 772 -27.75 11.82 34.18
N ALA A 773 -28.54 12.18 33.16
CA ALA A 773 -29.60 11.31 32.65
C ALA A 773 -29.01 10.47 31.51
N LEU A 774 -29.02 9.15 31.69
CA LEU A 774 -28.39 8.21 30.77
C LEU A 774 -29.40 7.18 30.27
N ASN A 775 -29.18 6.70 29.06
CA ASN A 775 -29.88 5.58 28.46
C ASN A 775 -28.88 4.44 28.26
N LEU A 776 -28.97 3.42 29.11
CA LEU A 776 -28.02 2.32 29.17
C LEU A 776 -28.68 0.99 28.79
N LEU A 777 -27.95 0.13 28.12
CA LEU A 777 -28.36 -1.27 28.00
C LEU A 777 -28.16 -1.99 29.35
N PRO A 778 -28.89 -3.09 29.62
CA PRO A 778 -28.58 -3.96 30.74
C PRO A 778 -27.12 -4.43 30.66
N GLY A 779 -26.42 -4.50 31.79
CA GLY A 779 -24.99 -4.78 31.79
C GLY A 779 -24.30 -4.48 33.11
N THR A 780 -22.99 -4.71 33.16
CA THR A 780 -22.15 -4.35 34.31
C THR A 780 -21.15 -3.30 33.87
N TYR A 781 -21.32 -2.10 34.41
CA TYR A 781 -20.49 -0.94 34.12
C TYR A 781 -19.50 -0.72 35.25
N SER A 782 -18.30 -0.26 34.91
CA SER A 782 -17.32 0.16 35.91
C SER A 782 -17.47 1.67 36.17
N LEU A 783 -17.85 2.03 37.38
CA LEU A 783 -17.93 3.41 37.86
C LEU A 783 -16.54 3.90 38.29
N VAL A 784 -16.15 5.07 37.77
CA VAL A 784 -14.89 5.74 38.08
C VAL A 784 -15.18 7.21 38.42
N VAL A 785 -14.52 7.75 39.42
CA VAL A 785 -14.72 9.14 39.87
C VAL A 785 -13.36 9.80 40.11
N GLY A 786 -13.10 10.94 39.45
CA GLY A 786 -11.82 11.68 39.50
C GLY A 786 -10.58 10.85 39.18
N GLY A 787 -10.70 9.84 38.31
CA GLY A 787 -9.60 8.94 37.97
C GLY A 787 -9.33 7.83 39.00
N VAL A 788 -10.13 7.76 40.06
CA VAL A 788 -10.05 6.74 41.11
C VAL A 788 -11.28 5.83 41.01
N GLY A 789 -11.10 4.53 41.27
CA GLY A 789 -12.20 3.57 41.31
C GLY A 789 -12.08 2.46 40.26
N GLY A 790 -13.24 1.98 39.81
CA GLY A 790 -13.36 0.70 39.11
C GLY A 790 -14.53 -0.14 39.63
N TRP A 791 -15.55 0.49 40.22
CA TRP A 791 -16.57 -0.22 40.99
C TRP A 791 -17.64 -0.79 40.07
N PRO A 792 -17.88 -2.11 40.11
CA PRO A 792 -18.89 -2.72 39.26
C PRO A 792 -20.28 -2.30 39.74
N VAL A 793 -21.03 -1.64 38.85
CA VAL A 793 -22.44 -1.30 39.01
C VAL A 793 -23.22 -1.96 37.87
N LYS A 794 -24.21 -2.77 38.22
CA LYS A 794 -25.02 -3.52 37.26
C LYS A 794 -26.32 -2.77 36.99
N VAL A 795 -26.67 -2.63 35.72
CA VAL A 795 -28.00 -2.19 35.27
C VAL A 795 -28.78 -3.45 34.89
N THR A 796 -29.89 -3.68 35.57
CA THR A 796 -30.76 -4.85 35.34
C THR A 796 -31.66 -4.64 34.12
N ALA A 797 -32.29 -5.73 33.65
CA ALA A 797 -33.32 -5.68 32.62
C ALA A 797 -34.51 -4.76 32.98
N ALA A 798 -34.74 -4.51 34.28
CA ALA A 798 -35.78 -3.58 34.76
C ALA A 798 -35.31 -2.12 34.85
N GLY A 799 -34.10 -1.79 34.37
CA GLY A 799 -33.54 -0.43 34.43
C GLY A 799 -33.11 -0.01 35.83
N ARG A 800 -32.83 -0.98 36.72
CA ARG A 800 -32.45 -0.71 38.11
C ARG A 800 -30.97 -0.99 38.34
N PHE A 801 -30.34 -0.17 39.19
CA PHE A 801 -28.96 -0.37 39.63
C PHE A 801 -28.85 -1.44 40.71
N GLU A 802 -27.87 -2.32 40.58
CA GLU A 802 -27.42 -3.28 41.59
C GLU A 802 -25.91 -3.13 41.80
N TYR A 803 -25.48 -3.10 43.05
CA TYR A 803 -24.07 -3.13 43.43
C TYR A 803 -23.85 -4.02 44.66
N GLY A 804 -22.61 -4.45 44.85
CA GLY A 804 -22.22 -5.29 45.98
C GLY A 804 -22.38 -4.56 47.32
N PRO A 805 -22.73 -5.29 48.41
CA PRO A 805 -22.97 -4.69 49.72
C PRO A 805 -21.74 -3.95 50.28
N GLN A 806 -20.53 -4.33 49.85
CA GLN A 806 -19.29 -3.63 50.21
C GLN A 806 -19.23 -2.18 49.72
N TYR A 807 -20.09 -1.78 48.78
CA TYR A 807 -20.16 -0.42 48.25
C TYR A 807 -21.30 0.40 48.87
N ALA A 808 -22.10 -0.15 49.79
CA ALA A 808 -23.30 0.50 50.32
C ALA A 808 -23.00 1.77 51.17
N THR A 809 -21.77 1.95 51.64
CA THR A 809 -21.34 3.18 52.32
C THR A 809 -21.13 4.34 51.33
N MET A 810 -20.79 4.02 50.08
CA MET A 810 -20.48 4.98 49.02
C MET A 810 -21.61 5.13 48.00
N LEU A 811 -22.34 4.06 47.72
CA LEU A 811 -23.40 4.02 46.72
C LEU A 811 -24.75 3.90 47.42
N SER A 812 -25.73 4.67 46.95
CA SER A 812 -27.13 4.56 47.35
C SER A 812 -28.03 4.48 46.12
N GLY A 813 -29.19 3.84 46.26
CA GLY A 813 -30.09 3.56 45.12
C GLY A 813 -30.11 2.10 44.68
N GLN A 814 -29.82 1.16 45.59
CA GLN A 814 -29.91 -0.27 45.31
C GLN A 814 -31.35 -0.62 44.87
N GLY A 815 -31.48 -1.25 43.71
CA GLY A 815 -32.77 -1.64 43.14
C GLY A 815 -33.62 -0.48 42.62
N THR A 816 -33.07 0.72 42.40
CA THR A 816 -33.79 1.88 41.83
C THR A 816 -33.20 2.30 40.47
N THR A 817 -33.87 3.20 39.75
CA THR A 817 -33.39 3.76 38.47
C THR A 817 -32.36 4.89 38.65
N ALA A 818 -32.02 5.25 39.89
CA ALA A 818 -31.14 6.37 40.20
C ALA A 818 -30.04 5.91 41.15
N LEU A 819 -28.78 6.04 40.72
CA LEU A 819 -27.61 5.79 41.54
C LEU A 819 -27.05 7.12 42.04
N THR A 820 -26.92 7.25 43.36
CA THR A 820 -26.22 8.39 43.96
C THR A 820 -24.89 7.92 44.52
N VAL A 821 -23.82 8.59 44.13
CA VAL A 821 -22.47 8.39 44.65
C VAL A 821 -22.22 9.40 45.77
N ARG A 822 -21.90 8.90 46.96
CA ARG A 822 -21.72 9.65 48.20
C ARG A 822 -20.30 9.48 48.70
N GLY A 823 -19.70 10.59 49.11
CA GLY A 823 -18.45 10.62 49.85
C GLY A 823 -18.70 10.84 51.33
N HIS A 824 -17.68 10.60 52.13
CA HIS A 824 -17.65 11.00 53.53
C HIS A 824 -17.18 12.45 53.65
N PRO A 825 -17.82 13.26 54.51
CA PRO A 825 -17.37 14.61 54.77
C PRO A 825 -16.04 14.57 55.53
N ILE A 826 -14.94 14.86 54.83
CA ILE A 826 -13.60 14.99 55.40
C ILE A 826 -13.26 16.47 55.49
N THR A 827 -12.94 16.93 56.69
CA THR A 827 -12.45 18.29 56.89
C THR A 827 -10.94 18.30 56.68
N VAL A 828 -10.46 19.02 55.67
CA VAL A 828 -9.03 19.30 55.51
C VAL A 828 -8.73 20.63 56.19
N ASP A 829 -8.00 20.58 57.30
CA ASP A 829 -7.48 21.75 58.01
C ASP A 829 -6.01 21.97 57.63
N ALA A 830 -5.79 22.85 56.65
CA ALA A 830 -4.46 23.29 56.26
C ALA A 830 -4.16 24.72 56.73
N THR A 831 -4.85 25.21 57.78
CA THR A 831 -4.74 26.60 58.24
C THR A 831 -3.39 26.94 58.89
N ALA A 832 -2.66 25.92 59.34
CA ALA A 832 -1.29 26.06 59.83
C ALA A 832 -0.25 26.16 58.70
N VAL A 833 -0.60 25.73 57.49
CA VAL A 833 0.31 25.71 56.33
C VAL A 833 0.51 27.12 55.77
N SER A 834 1.77 27.54 55.68
CA SER A 834 2.14 28.90 55.21
C SER A 834 1.89 29.13 53.71
N TYR A 835 1.73 28.07 52.94
CA TYR A 835 1.46 28.13 51.50
C TYR A 835 -0.02 28.52 51.24
N PRO A 836 -0.37 29.36 50.25
CA PRO A 836 -1.70 29.98 50.15
C PRO A 836 -2.83 29.03 49.68
N HIS A 837 -2.48 27.89 49.09
CA HIS A 837 -3.44 26.91 48.57
C HIS A 837 -2.96 25.49 48.83
N PHE A 838 -3.87 24.55 49.05
CA PHE A 838 -3.56 23.12 49.01
C PHE A 838 -4.41 22.46 47.94
N GLY A 839 -4.00 21.28 47.49
CA GLY A 839 -4.74 20.48 46.54
C GLY A 839 -4.88 19.04 47.01
N LEU A 840 -5.83 18.34 46.39
CA LEU A 840 -5.92 16.89 46.43
C LEU A 840 -5.73 16.37 45.01
N ALA A 841 -4.83 15.41 44.82
CA ALA A 841 -4.53 14.87 43.50
C ALA A 841 -5.80 14.32 42.83
N GLY A 842 -6.06 14.74 41.58
CA GLY A 842 -7.26 14.36 40.83
C GLY A 842 -8.55 15.06 41.27
N HIS A 843 -8.48 16.07 42.14
CA HIS A 843 -9.67 16.80 42.61
C HIS A 843 -9.57 18.28 42.23
N GLY A 844 -9.00 19.12 43.08
CA GLY A 844 -8.94 20.57 42.88
C GLY A 844 -7.97 21.25 43.83
N TRP A 845 -8.01 22.58 43.85
CA TRP A 845 -7.21 23.44 44.72
C TRP A 845 -8.11 24.32 45.57
N TRP A 846 -7.76 24.48 46.85
CA TRP A 846 -8.50 25.26 47.82
C TRP A 846 -7.57 26.17 48.60
N SER A 847 -8.12 27.25 49.17
CA SER A 847 -7.35 28.15 50.02
C SER A 847 -7.05 27.51 51.38
N THR A 848 -5.82 27.68 51.87
CA THR A 848 -5.42 27.28 53.23
C THR A 848 -6.00 28.20 54.31
N ARG A 849 -6.61 29.34 53.96
CA ARG A 849 -7.13 30.31 54.93
C ARG A 849 -8.34 29.81 55.73
N GLN A 850 -8.97 28.73 55.29
CA GLN A 850 -10.19 28.19 55.90
C GLN A 850 -10.15 26.67 55.80
N ARG A 851 -10.72 26.01 56.82
CA ARG A 851 -10.98 24.56 56.79
C ARG A 851 -11.92 24.23 55.64
N GLN A 852 -11.59 23.22 54.86
CA GLN A 852 -12.39 22.79 53.72
C GLN A 852 -13.09 21.47 54.04
N ALA A 853 -14.42 21.45 53.99
CA ALA A 853 -15.18 20.22 54.05
C ALA A 853 -15.32 19.64 52.64
N LEU A 854 -14.70 18.48 52.40
CA LEU A 854 -14.69 17.79 51.12
C LEU A 854 -15.36 16.43 51.26
N ASN A 855 -16.33 16.13 50.41
CA ASN A 855 -16.93 14.80 50.36
C ASN A 855 -16.03 13.87 49.54
N LEU A 856 -15.24 13.07 50.24
CA LEU A 856 -14.25 12.15 49.67
C LEU A 856 -14.76 10.71 49.70
N LEU A 857 -14.54 9.96 48.62
CA LEU A 857 -14.85 8.53 48.57
C LEU A 857 -13.87 7.74 49.43
N PRO A 858 -14.25 6.56 49.97
CA PRO A 858 -13.29 5.66 50.59
C PRO A 858 -12.17 5.26 49.61
N GLY A 859 -10.93 5.23 50.08
CA GLY A 859 -9.75 4.89 49.26
C GLY A 859 -8.53 5.76 49.58
N THR A 860 -7.48 5.62 48.77
CA THR A 860 -6.26 6.42 48.89
C THR A 860 -6.41 7.74 48.11
N HIS A 861 -6.09 8.84 48.78
CA HIS A 861 -5.99 10.20 48.25
C HIS A 861 -4.59 10.74 48.50
N THR A 862 -4.19 11.75 47.73
CA THR A 862 -2.89 12.40 47.93
C THR A 862 -3.09 13.87 48.20
N TYR A 863 -2.62 14.31 49.37
CA TYR A 863 -2.55 15.73 49.72
C TYR A 863 -1.37 16.38 49.01
N LEU A 864 -1.59 17.58 48.46
CA LEU A 864 -0.60 18.39 47.75
C LEU A 864 -0.52 19.78 48.39
N GLY A 865 0.69 20.22 48.77
CA GLY A 865 0.91 21.56 49.32
C GLY A 865 2.33 22.06 49.08
N GLY A 866 2.51 23.13 48.30
CA GLY A 866 3.85 23.56 47.88
C GLY A 866 4.61 22.45 47.14
N ALA A 867 5.78 22.04 47.66
CA ALA A 867 6.55 20.89 47.14
C ALA A 867 6.23 19.55 47.84
N PHE A 868 5.26 19.53 48.75
CA PHE A 868 4.89 18.36 49.55
C PHE A 868 3.76 17.57 48.88
N SER A 869 3.92 16.25 48.86
CA SER A 869 2.95 15.27 48.34
C SER A 869 2.91 14.09 49.30
N GLN A 870 1.75 13.79 49.89
CA GLN A 870 1.62 12.68 50.83
C GLN A 870 0.28 11.95 50.68
N PRO A 871 0.31 10.61 50.53
CA PRO A 871 -0.92 9.82 50.53
C PRO A 871 -1.56 9.74 51.92
N PHE A 872 -2.89 9.76 51.94
CA PHE A 872 -3.72 9.37 53.07
C PHE A 872 -4.88 8.52 52.56
N GLN A 873 -5.48 7.72 53.42
CA GLN A 873 -6.65 6.90 53.15
C GLN A 873 -7.88 7.47 53.84
N VAL A 874 -9.01 7.43 53.16
CA VAL A 874 -10.33 7.56 53.75
C VAL A 874 -10.88 6.14 53.92
N THR A 875 -11.15 5.73 55.16
CA THR A 875 -11.70 4.40 55.45
C THR A 875 -13.17 4.31 55.02
N PRO A 876 -13.74 3.09 54.89
CA PRO A 876 -15.17 2.91 54.62
C PRO A 876 -16.11 3.54 55.67
N GLU A 877 -15.60 3.83 56.86
CA GLU A 877 -16.32 4.52 57.94
C GLU A 877 -16.21 6.05 57.85
N GLY A 878 -15.44 6.58 56.89
CA GLY A 878 -15.20 8.01 56.71
C GLY A 878 -14.13 8.59 57.64
N LEU A 879 -13.19 7.76 58.10
CA LEU A 879 -12.07 8.20 58.93
C LEU A 879 -10.82 8.36 58.08
N VAL A 880 -9.98 9.31 58.45
CA VAL A 880 -8.67 9.52 57.82
C VAL A 880 -7.67 8.54 58.43
N ASN A 881 -6.87 7.89 57.60
CA ASN A 881 -5.74 7.07 57.99
C ASN A 881 -4.52 7.48 57.15
N HIS A 882 -3.34 7.56 57.74
CA HIS A 882 -2.11 7.84 57.00
C HIS A 882 -0.97 7.12 57.71
N GLU A 883 0.09 6.79 56.96
CA GLU A 883 1.35 6.42 57.58
C GLU A 883 1.96 7.67 58.21
N ASP A 884 2.46 7.55 59.44
CA ASP A 884 3.16 8.66 60.09
C ASP A 884 4.52 8.84 59.37
N PRO A 885 4.76 9.94 58.64
CA PRO A 885 6.10 10.21 58.12
C PRO A 885 7.07 10.49 59.29
N PRO A 886 8.39 10.37 59.09
CA PRO A 886 9.39 10.73 60.09
C PRO A 886 9.24 12.18 60.64
N ASP A 887 8.59 13.06 59.87
CA ASP A 887 8.49 14.50 60.12
C ASP A 887 7.11 14.99 60.64
N GLY A 888 6.11 14.12 60.87
CA GLY A 888 4.85 14.49 61.54
C GLY A 888 3.93 15.53 60.86
N ARG A 889 3.96 15.66 59.52
CA ARG A 889 3.31 16.77 58.79
C ARG A 889 1.82 16.61 58.46
N LEU A 890 1.27 15.41 58.60
CA LEU A 890 -0.16 15.15 58.58
C LEU A 890 -0.58 14.56 59.93
N SER A 891 -1.67 15.06 60.49
CA SER A 891 -2.28 14.55 61.72
C SER A 891 -3.79 14.38 61.57
N GLY A 892 -4.46 13.81 62.58
CA GLY A 892 -5.90 13.54 62.55
C GLY A 892 -6.30 12.10 62.16
N ARG A 893 -5.34 11.16 62.21
CA ARG A 893 -5.60 9.71 62.07
C ARG A 893 -6.73 9.21 62.98
N GLY A 894 -7.64 8.43 62.42
CA GLY A 894 -8.83 7.91 63.11
C GLY A 894 -9.95 8.93 63.30
N THR A 895 -9.83 10.14 62.72
CA THR A 895 -10.85 11.19 62.80
C THR A 895 -11.40 11.53 61.41
N THR A 896 -12.45 12.35 61.33
CA THR A 896 -12.99 12.89 60.07
C THR A 896 -12.23 14.14 59.58
N THR A 897 -11.10 14.48 60.21
CA THR A 897 -10.33 15.68 59.94
C THR A 897 -8.90 15.30 59.58
N LEU A 898 -8.44 15.68 58.39
CA LEU A 898 -7.03 15.66 58.02
C LEU A 898 -6.43 17.02 58.36
N VAL A 899 -5.46 17.07 59.24
CA VAL A 899 -4.73 18.31 59.57
C VAL A 899 -3.40 18.28 58.85
N ALA A 900 -3.08 19.35 58.13
CA ALA A 900 -1.76 19.57 57.53
C ALA A 900 -1.05 20.70 58.28
N GLU A 901 0.19 20.44 58.70
CA GLU A 901 0.99 21.31 59.57
C GLU A 901 2.23 21.87 58.86
#